data_AF-A0A9P4JEY2-F1
#
_entry.id   AF-A0A9P4JEY2-F1
#
_cell.length_a   1.000
_cell.length_b   1.000
_cell.length_c   1.000
_cell.angle_alpha   90.00
_cell.angle_beta   90.00
_cell.angle_gamma   90.00
#
_symmetry.space_group_name_H-M   'P 1'
#
loop_
_entity.id
_entity.type
_entity.pdbx_description
1 polymer ?
#
loop_
_entity_poly.entity_id
_entity_poly.type
_entity_poly.pdbx_seq_one_letter_code
_entity_poly.pdbx_strand_id
1 'polypeptide(L)'
;MPPTPAVATENGDSLRHKSRKFENATLIIPRTGERVRRQITLPELGHQDEPQSVHTSDTTEHTPLWAERKWTRWNRVNSSIRRSQQLWRKAVDFSNSKHGRGIFKCSLAYLLGTCGTFVPFLSDWLGRSDGKHIVATVTVYFHASRTAGSMVEATICAFVAFLYAAFLSFSSMGVSILFGKWDMLVTGHIIVLVFFLGGGLGFVAWIKQRLGNPLVNVACSLTALASITVFVKEGSIQAAKFSEDKVVQVLKMVILGIACATLINLTVFPESARKKLNTDLSKTTGGLGDLLNAITRAFLNGSEAEMQSSLFATAIKEHKECLKVLKGDLSESKWEHFTLGHEKQHEIETELVKCLQKLSQCIGGLRSAALVQFDLIRTTKMKDSMILPGKLTRAPSFIMQNSLTEGVLTAEPEDFSALGLRIINEEPEDSAATSPAAKKSPNPSASRHTLAPADMFENFIFELGPSMKSLTRTLTLILEELPFDTLSSNKIAINENFHSSLHQAVELFKTARREALTALYKNKDMYKTQSLERLADYEEIAASCGHFSYALIDLADEIGNYLELLEDLKTEREVPIATRTFNWLKFWRTDRIKLTKDPENRLMNTTERSDEDGPNDNVPSVLQRRDTFVKLENTSRRPWTYRAFRMVQFLRRDDIRFAAKVGIGAALLATPAFIAETRPTFAHLRLEWGLVSYMVVCSMTIGAVNTTGLERFFGTFIGAALAVFAWLVSHAHAIPLAFIGWVISLFCFYIIVAMKKGPMGRFIFLTYNLSALYAYSLSVKDDDDDEDEMIGVDPEIWEIVLHRVVSVLIGCVWAIIVTRVIWPISARKKLKEGMAMLFLRMGLVWKRDPLALLMHPDRPRSKYMDIREESHLQTFLTSLDGLRSSAKSEFELKGPFPAKSYGLILERTQRMLDNFHSMNVVIMRNLRITQGEMDVLQYTQNERAALSARISHLFSVLASTLRMEYPLNDVLPNIEHSRDRLLAKVFEFRRSDGADVGDVDYELIYAYVLATGQLAKDITVIIRELEMLYGTLNEDDFRLE
;
A
#
# COMPACT_ATOMS: atom_id res chain seq x y z
N MET A 1 -2.35 75.12 41.55
CA MET A 1 -3.80 75.36 41.30
C MET A 1 -4.05 75.22 39.81
N PRO A 2 -5.08 74.50 39.32
CA PRO A 2 -6.04 73.59 39.97
C PRO A 2 -5.86 72.10 39.53
N PRO A 3 -6.54 71.12 40.18
CA PRO A 3 -6.54 69.70 39.80
C PRO A 3 -7.93 69.11 39.38
N THR A 4 -7.89 67.88 38.83
CA THR A 4 -8.99 66.87 38.60
C THR A 4 -10.02 67.16 37.50
N PRO A 5 -10.60 66.16 36.78
CA PRO A 5 -11.26 64.91 37.26
C PRO A 5 -10.94 63.65 36.40
N ALA A 6 -11.45 62.42 36.54
CA ALA A 6 -12.22 61.60 37.50
C ALA A 6 -11.93 60.13 37.07
N VAL A 7 -11.85 59.17 38.01
CA VAL A 7 -11.78 57.74 37.70
C VAL A 7 -13.07 57.07 38.17
N ALA A 8 -13.79 56.49 37.21
CA ALA A 8 -14.97 55.66 37.44
C ALA A 8 -14.58 54.17 37.49
N THR A 9 -15.32 53.46 38.32
CA THR A 9 -15.24 52.03 38.67
C THR A 9 -15.72 51.12 37.54
N GLU A 10 -15.03 50.01 37.30
CA GLU A 10 -15.64 48.78 36.78
C GLU A 10 -15.19 47.56 37.60
N ASN A 11 -16.17 46.81 38.07
CA ASN A 11 -16.05 45.56 38.81
C ASN A 11 -15.67 44.43 37.85
N GLY A 12 -14.64 43.67 38.21
CA GLY A 12 -14.34 42.36 37.63
C GLY A 12 -14.07 41.35 38.74
N ASP A 13 -15.11 40.58 39.11
CA ASP A 13 -14.99 39.41 39.99
C ASP A 13 -14.09 38.36 39.32
N SER A 14 -12.84 38.29 39.73
CA SER A 14 -11.92 37.22 39.33
C SER A 14 -12.15 35.98 40.22
N LEU A 15 -12.88 35.01 39.68
CA LEU A 15 -12.93 33.65 40.21
C LEU A 15 -11.51 33.06 40.23
N ARG A 16 -10.93 32.96 41.43
CA ARG A 16 -9.64 32.28 41.67
C ARG A 16 -9.67 30.85 41.12
N HIS A 17 -8.99 30.62 40.00
CA HIS A 17 -8.62 29.30 39.52
C HIS A 17 -7.72 28.60 40.55
N LYS A 18 -8.24 27.57 41.23
CA LYS A 18 -7.39 26.56 41.88
C LYS A 18 -6.78 25.70 40.77
N SER A 19 -5.58 26.05 40.32
CA SER A 19 -4.69 25.16 39.57
C SER A 19 -4.39 23.93 40.45
N ARG A 20 -4.80 22.74 40.00
CA ARG A 20 -4.42 21.46 40.62
C ARG A 20 -3.05 21.08 40.03
N LYS A 21 -2.00 21.13 40.86
CA LYS A 21 -0.62 20.79 40.48
C LYS A 21 -0.54 19.30 40.09
N PHE A 22 0.01 18.98 38.91
CA PHE A 22 0.41 17.61 38.58
C PHE A 22 1.61 17.21 39.43
N GLU A 23 1.61 15.97 39.94
CA GLU A 23 2.75 15.43 40.69
C GLU A 23 3.94 15.09 39.77
N ASN A 24 5.16 15.21 40.30
CA ASN A 24 6.37 14.84 39.59
C ASN A 24 6.42 13.32 39.33
N ALA A 25 6.47 12.92 38.06
CA ALA A 25 6.62 11.53 37.64
C ALA A 25 8.08 11.07 37.62
N THR A 26 8.31 9.78 37.83
CA THR A 26 9.63 9.14 37.70
C THR A 26 9.88 8.75 36.25
N LEU A 27 10.85 9.39 35.59
CA LEU A 27 11.35 9.08 34.26
C LEU A 27 12.60 8.21 34.36
N ILE A 28 12.68 7.19 33.51
CA ILE A 28 13.91 6.40 33.33
C ILE A 28 14.57 6.87 32.04
N ILE A 29 15.79 7.41 32.14
CA ILE A 29 16.57 7.80 30.97
C ILE A 29 17.14 6.52 30.34
N PRO A 30 16.78 6.17 29.09
CA PRO A 30 17.21 4.90 28.49
C PRO A 30 18.73 4.74 28.41
N ARG A 31 19.45 5.84 28.18
CA ARG A 31 20.90 5.84 28.01
C ARG A 31 21.67 5.44 29.27
N THR A 32 21.27 6.00 30.41
CA THR A 32 22.01 5.90 31.67
C THR A 32 21.35 4.92 32.64
N GLY A 33 20.08 4.55 32.42
CA GLY A 33 19.29 3.77 33.37
C GLY A 33 18.92 4.54 34.65
N GLU A 34 19.25 5.84 34.72
CA GLU A 34 18.99 6.66 35.91
C GLU A 34 17.51 7.02 36.03
N ARG A 35 17.02 6.94 37.28
CA ARG A 35 15.66 7.34 37.65
C ARG A 35 15.66 8.82 38.02
N VAL A 36 15.08 9.66 37.18
CA VAL A 36 14.98 11.11 37.39
C VAL A 36 13.52 11.48 37.66
N ARG A 37 13.27 12.20 38.76
CA ARG A 37 11.92 12.69 39.09
C ARG A 37 11.80 14.15 38.65
N ARG A 38 11.02 14.42 37.61
CA ARG A 38 10.80 15.76 37.03
C ARG A 38 9.40 15.91 36.46
N GLN A 39 8.95 17.14 36.22
CA GLN A 39 7.74 17.40 35.45
C GLN A 39 8.04 17.10 33.96
N ILE A 40 7.21 16.25 33.34
CA ILE A 40 7.47 15.72 31.99
C ILE A 40 6.46 16.37 31.03
N THR A 41 6.97 17.05 30.02
CA THR A 41 6.18 17.57 28.90
C THR A 41 6.45 16.74 27.63
N LEU A 42 5.40 16.52 26.83
CA LEU A 42 5.50 15.83 25.55
C LEU A 42 5.66 16.89 24.45
N PRO A 43 6.71 16.85 23.60
CA PRO A 43 6.95 17.89 22.60
C PRO A 43 5.85 17.91 21.53
N GLU A 44 5.55 19.10 20.97
CA GLU A 44 4.58 19.26 19.87
C GLU A 44 5.13 18.71 18.54
N LEU A 45 4.25 18.11 17.73
CA LEU A 45 4.60 17.60 16.42
C LEU A 45 5.08 18.74 15.50
N GLY A 46 6.38 18.78 15.20
CA GLY A 46 7.02 19.80 14.37
C GLY A 46 7.96 20.76 15.12
N HIS A 47 7.98 20.75 16.45
CA HIS A 47 8.99 21.46 17.25
C HIS A 47 10.20 20.54 17.47
N GLN A 48 11.15 20.53 16.53
CA GLN A 48 12.50 20.05 16.84
C GLN A 48 13.21 21.12 17.66
N ASP A 49 13.78 20.74 18.80
CA ASP A 49 14.70 21.58 19.57
C ASP A 49 15.84 22.03 18.63
N GLU A 50 15.79 23.27 18.15
CA GLU A 50 17.00 23.94 17.66
C GLU A 50 17.97 23.98 18.86
N PRO A 51 19.24 23.57 18.69
CA PRO A 51 20.23 23.77 19.74
C PRO A 51 20.27 25.26 20.04
N GLN A 52 19.91 25.63 21.27
CA GLN A 52 19.90 27.01 21.76
C GLN A 52 21.18 27.71 21.33
N SER A 53 21.10 28.49 20.25
CA SER A 53 22.17 29.39 19.87
C SER A 53 22.20 30.48 20.92
N VAL A 54 23.32 30.56 21.63
CA VAL A 54 23.69 31.65 22.52
C VAL A 54 23.24 32.97 21.91
N HIS A 55 22.32 33.66 22.58
CA HIS A 55 21.94 35.02 22.25
C HIS A 55 23.18 35.92 22.34
N THR A 56 23.82 36.19 21.20
CA THR A 56 24.65 37.37 21.03
C THR A 56 23.74 38.50 20.58
N SER A 57 23.48 39.41 21.51
CA SER A 57 22.92 40.72 21.24
C SER A 57 23.85 41.50 20.30
N ASP A 58 23.42 41.80 19.08
CA ASP A 58 24.02 42.88 18.29
C ASP A 58 22.96 43.69 17.54
N THR A 59 22.69 44.85 18.13
CA THR A 59 22.66 46.20 17.53
C THR A 59 22.19 46.40 16.08
N THR A 60 21.05 47.10 15.98
CA THR A 60 20.73 48.22 15.08
C THR A 60 21.31 48.22 13.66
N GLU A 61 20.44 48.17 12.64
CA GLU A 61 20.67 48.91 11.39
C GLU A 61 19.36 49.45 10.78
N HIS A 62 19.36 50.77 10.57
CA HIS A 62 18.28 51.58 10.03
C HIS A 62 18.07 51.31 8.54
N THR A 63 16.82 51.20 8.10
CA THR A 63 16.45 51.32 6.68
C THR A 63 16.26 52.80 6.32
N PRO A 64 16.93 53.33 5.28
CA PRO A 64 16.58 54.65 4.77
C PRO A 64 15.37 54.53 3.83
N LEU A 65 14.27 55.15 4.25
CA LEU A 65 13.23 55.64 3.34
C LEU A 65 13.86 56.69 2.42
N TRP A 66 13.33 56.83 1.20
CA TRP A 66 13.73 57.79 0.14
C TRP A 66 14.85 57.35 -0.82
N ALA A 67 14.45 56.70 -1.92
CA ALA A 67 15.16 56.82 -3.19
C ALA A 67 14.15 56.83 -4.35
N GLU A 68 13.98 58.01 -4.93
CA GLU A 68 13.16 58.27 -6.10
C GLU A 68 13.67 57.52 -7.36
N ARG A 69 12.75 56.77 -7.97
CA ARG A 69 12.32 56.93 -9.37
C ARG A 69 13.40 57.28 -10.41
N LYS A 70 14.17 56.27 -10.81
CA LYS A 70 14.62 56.01 -12.20
C LYS A 70 15.26 54.63 -12.19
N TRP A 71 14.63 53.58 -12.75
CA TRP A 71 15.26 52.30 -13.14
C TRP A 71 14.22 51.32 -13.72
N THR A 72 14.09 51.22 -15.04
CA THR A 72 13.09 50.32 -15.68
C THR A 72 13.63 49.34 -16.72
N ARG A 73 14.94 49.30 -16.99
CA ARG A 73 15.55 48.31 -17.92
C ARG A 73 16.47 47.28 -17.24
N TRP A 74 17.31 47.72 -16.30
CA TRP A 74 18.28 46.86 -15.63
C TRP A 74 17.64 45.84 -14.68
N ASN A 75 16.56 46.20 -13.97
CA ASN A 75 15.85 45.25 -13.09
C ASN A 75 15.17 44.10 -13.84
N ARG A 76 14.78 44.28 -15.11
CA ARG A 76 14.17 43.19 -15.90
C ARG A 76 15.21 42.14 -16.27
N VAL A 77 16.40 42.57 -16.72
CA VAL A 77 17.55 41.70 -16.99
C VAL A 77 18.08 41.06 -15.70
N ASN A 78 18.22 41.81 -14.61
CA ASN A 78 18.68 41.27 -13.33
C ASN A 78 17.67 40.31 -12.68
N SER A 79 16.36 40.53 -12.88
CA SER A 79 15.33 39.57 -12.46
C SER A 79 15.31 38.30 -13.31
N SER A 80 15.59 38.39 -14.61
CA SER A 80 15.73 37.23 -15.50
C SER A 80 17.02 36.45 -15.22
N ILE A 81 18.13 37.13 -14.93
CA ILE A 81 19.39 36.50 -14.49
C ILE A 81 19.20 35.83 -13.14
N ARG A 82 18.56 36.48 -12.16
CA ARG A 82 18.24 35.86 -10.85
C ARG A 82 17.30 34.67 -11.00
N ARG A 83 16.28 34.74 -11.86
CA ARG A 83 15.40 33.60 -12.18
C ARG A 83 16.18 32.48 -12.86
N SER A 84 17.06 32.79 -13.81
CA SER A 84 17.92 31.80 -14.47
C SER A 84 18.93 31.18 -13.51
N GLN A 85 19.50 31.95 -12.58
CA GLN A 85 20.39 31.45 -11.53
C GLN A 85 19.63 30.60 -10.50
N GLN A 86 18.39 30.97 -10.15
CA GLN A 86 17.52 30.17 -9.28
C GLN A 86 17.08 28.87 -9.97
N LEU A 87 16.74 28.92 -11.25
CA LEU A 87 16.44 27.73 -12.07
C LEU A 87 17.68 26.86 -12.23
N TRP A 88 18.86 27.45 -12.43
CA TRP A 88 20.13 26.73 -12.49
C TRP A 88 20.48 26.06 -11.17
N ARG A 89 20.35 26.76 -10.04
CA ARG A 89 20.53 26.16 -8.71
C ARG A 89 19.55 25.03 -8.48
N LYS A 90 18.26 25.23 -8.75
CA LYS A 90 17.24 24.17 -8.68
C LYS A 90 17.55 22.99 -9.60
N ALA A 91 18.10 23.23 -10.79
CA ALA A 91 18.51 22.18 -11.72
C ALA A 91 19.75 21.42 -11.22
N VAL A 92 20.72 22.12 -10.64
CA VAL A 92 21.91 21.52 -10.01
C VAL A 92 21.51 20.71 -8.77
N ASP A 93 20.62 21.24 -7.94
CA ASP A 93 20.06 20.56 -6.77
C ASP A 93 19.27 19.31 -7.19
N PHE A 94 18.47 19.42 -8.25
CA PHE A 94 17.76 18.27 -8.83
C PHE A 94 18.72 17.23 -9.42
N SER A 95 19.78 17.66 -10.12
CA SER A 95 20.79 16.75 -10.67
C SER A 95 21.56 16.02 -9.58
N ASN A 96 21.81 16.68 -8.45
CA ASN A 96 22.45 16.09 -7.28
C ASN A 96 21.51 15.23 -6.43
N SER A 97 20.19 15.36 -6.63
CA SER A 97 19.20 14.52 -5.97
C SER A 97 19.33 13.04 -6.37
N LYS A 98 18.81 12.14 -5.53
CA LYS A 98 18.77 10.69 -5.80
C LYS A 98 18.11 10.38 -7.15
N HIS A 99 17.02 11.07 -7.48
CA HIS A 99 16.31 10.91 -8.74
C HIS A 99 17.15 11.39 -9.93
N GLY A 100 17.85 12.53 -9.80
CA GLY A 100 18.74 13.06 -10.84
C GLY A 100 19.92 12.13 -11.15
N ARG A 101 20.59 11.62 -10.11
CA ARG A 101 21.65 10.61 -10.25
C ARG A 101 21.15 9.33 -10.93
N GLY A 102 19.96 8.86 -10.56
CA GLY A 102 19.32 7.71 -11.17
C GLY A 102 19.02 7.90 -12.67
N ILE A 103 18.48 9.06 -13.04
CA ILE A 103 18.21 9.44 -14.45
C ILE A 103 19.52 9.49 -15.24
N PHE A 104 20.56 10.11 -14.69
CA PHE A 104 21.87 10.21 -15.34
C PHE A 104 22.49 8.83 -15.60
N LYS A 105 22.47 7.92 -14.63
CA LYS A 105 22.93 6.53 -14.85
C LYS A 105 22.18 5.83 -15.96
N CYS A 106 20.85 5.95 -15.97
CA CYS A 106 20.03 5.30 -17.00
C CYS A 106 20.33 5.88 -18.39
N SER A 107 20.57 7.19 -18.48
CA SER A 107 20.97 7.85 -19.74
C SER A 107 22.34 7.36 -20.23
N LEU A 108 23.29 7.12 -19.32
CA LEU A 108 24.60 6.56 -19.65
C LEU A 108 24.48 5.11 -20.13
N ALA A 109 23.59 4.32 -19.53
CA ALA A 109 23.34 2.93 -19.94
C ALA A 109 22.67 2.86 -21.31
N TYR A 110 21.78 3.80 -21.58
CA TYR A 110 21.23 3.98 -22.90
C TYR A 110 22.32 4.35 -23.92
N LEU A 111 23.19 5.32 -23.61
CA LEU A 111 24.29 5.72 -24.49
C LEU A 111 25.23 4.54 -24.80
N LEU A 112 25.66 3.76 -23.80
CA LEU A 112 26.43 2.53 -24.02
C LEU A 112 25.67 1.50 -24.87
N GLY A 113 24.36 1.37 -24.68
CA GLY A 113 23.52 0.50 -25.50
C GLY A 113 23.48 0.95 -26.97
N THR A 114 23.45 2.25 -27.23
CA THR A 114 23.51 2.80 -28.61
C THR A 114 24.87 2.62 -29.28
N CYS A 115 25.95 2.35 -28.52
CA CYS A 115 27.22 1.97 -29.13
C CYS A 115 27.11 0.68 -29.96
N GLY A 116 26.19 -0.22 -29.61
CA GLY A 116 25.90 -1.42 -30.42
C GLY A 116 25.40 -1.12 -31.83
N THR A 117 24.83 0.07 -32.08
CA THR A 117 24.42 0.53 -33.41
C THR A 117 25.44 1.45 -34.07
N PHE A 118 26.05 2.36 -33.30
CA PHE A 118 26.90 3.42 -33.86
C PHE A 118 28.37 3.03 -34.03
N VAL A 119 28.90 2.12 -33.21
CA VAL A 119 30.32 1.74 -33.27
C VAL A 119 30.50 0.58 -34.25
N PRO A 120 31.28 0.75 -35.34
CA PRO A 120 31.44 -0.29 -36.38
C PRO A 120 31.90 -1.64 -35.81
N PHE A 121 32.91 -1.66 -34.94
CA PHE A 121 33.42 -2.89 -34.33
C PHE A 121 32.34 -3.69 -33.59
N LEU A 122 31.52 -3.02 -32.77
CA LEU A 122 30.43 -3.68 -32.05
C LEU A 122 29.30 -4.10 -33.01
N SER A 123 29.00 -3.24 -33.97
CA SER A 123 28.00 -3.46 -35.01
C SER A 123 28.31 -4.70 -35.86
N ASP A 124 29.58 -4.92 -36.20
CA ASP A 124 30.04 -6.08 -36.97
C ASP A 124 30.05 -7.36 -36.13
N TRP A 125 30.49 -7.28 -34.86
CA TRP A 125 30.44 -8.41 -33.93
C TRP A 125 29.00 -8.90 -33.67
N LEU A 126 28.04 -7.99 -33.67
CA LEU A 126 26.61 -8.28 -33.57
C LEU A 126 26.08 -8.98 -34.83
N GLY A 127 26.76 -8.89 -35.97
CA GLY A 127 26.35 -9.49 -37.24
C GLY A 127 25.53 -8.55 -38.14
N ARG A 128 25.27 -9.00 -39.36
CA ARG A 128 24.56 -8.23 -40.41
C ARG A 128 23.03 -8.26 -40.26
N SER A 129 22.47 -7.75 -39.15
CA SER A 129 21.00 -7.57 -39.04
C SER A 129 20.59 -6.14 -38.74
N ASP A 130 19.43 -5.81 -39.28
CA ASP A 130 18.58 -4.65 -39.02
C ASP A 130 18.16 -4.42 -37.55
N GLY A 131 18.38 -5.43 -36.68
CA GLY A 131 17.87 -5.45 -35.31
C GLY A 131 18.76 -4.78 -34.25
N LYS A 132 19.89 -4.16 -34.62
CA LYS A 132 20.91 -3.69 -33.66
C LYS A 132 20.39 -2.70 -32.60
N HIS A 133 19.33 -1.95 -32.93
CA HIS A 133 18.61 -1.06 -32.00
C HIS A 133 17.97 -1.79 -30.79
N ILE A 134 17.85 -3.12 -30.83
CA ILE A 134 17.35 -3.94 -29.72
C ILE A 134 18.25 -3.80 -28.49
N VAL A 135 19.57 -3.64 -28.65
CA VAL A 135 20.50 -3.45 -27.52
C VAL A 135 20.12 -2.23 -26.68
N ALA A 136 19.91 -1.08 -27.34
CA ALA A 136 19.47 0.16 -26.69
C ALA A 136 18.03 0.07 -26.15
N THR A 137 17.20 -0.80 -26.73
CA THR A 137 15.84 -1.02 -26.23
C THR A 137 15.86 -1.83 -24.94
N VAL A 138 16.69 -2.87 -24.86
CA VAL A 138 16.83 -3.70 -23.66
C VAL A 138 17.33 -2.86 -22.47
N THR A 139 18.27 -1.93 -22.66
CA THR A 139 18.76 -1.06 -21.57
C THR A 139 17.69 -0.12 -21.00
N VAL A 140 16.66 0.24 -21.78
CA VAL A 140 15.51 1.03 -21.29
C VAL A 140 14.59 0.20 -20.38
N TYR A 141 14.37 -1.08 -20.73
CA TYR A 141 13.54 -1.98 -19.93
C TYR A 141 14.28 -2.44 -18.66
N PHE A 142 15.59 -2.65 -18.74
CA PHE A 142 16.51 -2.87 -17.60
C PHE A 142 17.15 -1.55 -17.16
N HIS A 143 16.36 -0.65 -16.59
CA HIS A 143 16.88 0.66 -16.18
C HIS A 143 17.95 0.55 -15.08
N ALA A 144 19.11 1.19 -15.29
CA ALA A 144 20.28 1.12 -14.40
C ALA A 144 20.12 1.83 -13.04
N SER A 145 18.99 2.52 -12.80
CA SER A 145 18.69 3.18 -11.52
C SER A 145 18.17 2.23 -10.42
N ARG A 146 18.01 0.93 -10.71
CA ARG A 146 17.57 -0.05 -9.70
C ARG A 146 18.61 -0.26 -8.61
N THR A 147 18.21 -0.88 -7.50
CA THR A 147 19.16 -1.44 -6.54
C THR A 147 19.90 -2.63 -7.14
N ALA A 148 21.07 -2.96 -6.60
CA ALA A 148 21.82 -4.13 -7.06
C ALA A 148 21.01 -5.42 -6.90
N GLY A 149 20.28 -5.60 -5.80
CA GLY A 149 19.39 -6.73 -5.58
C GLY A 149 18.29 -6.88 -6.63
N SER A 150 17.58 -5.80 -6.94
CA SER A 150 16.53 -5.79 -7.98
C SER A 150 17.09 -6.06 -9.39
N MET A 151 18.33 -5.64 -9.68
CA MET A 151 19.00 -5.96 -10.95
C MET A 151 19.37 -7.45 -11.05
N VAL A 152 19.79 -8.08 -9.96
CA VAL A 152 20.06 -9.53 -9.92
C VAL A 152 18.78 -10.32 -10.19
N GLU A 153 17.68 -10.00 -9.51
CA GLU A 153 16.37 -10.63 -9.76
C GLU A 153 15.95 -10.47 -11.22
N ALA A 154 16.03 -9.24 -11.75
CA ALA A 154 15.69 -8.96 -13.14
C ALA A 154 16.54 -9.77 -14.12
N THR A 155 17.85 -9.92 -13.85
CA THR A 155 18.77 -10.71 -14.69
C THR A 155 18.41 -12.20 -14.67
N ILE A 156 18.02 -12.76 -13.52
CA ILE A 156 17.54 -14.15 -13.42
C ILE A 156 16.24 -14.33 -14.20
N CYS A 157 15.27 -13.43 -14.04
CA CYS A 157 14.03 -13.47 -14.81
C CYS A 157 14.29 -13.38 -16.32
N ALA A 158 15.22 -12.52 -16.73
CA ALA A 158 15.63 -12.37 -18.13
C ALA A 158 16.24 -13.65 -18.69
N PHE A 159 17.07 -14.33 -17.90
CA PHE A 159 17.70 -15.59 -18.29
C PHE A 159 16.66 -16.70 -18.48
N VAL A 160 15.67 -16.82 -17.59
CA VAL A 160 14.56 -17.78 -17.75
C VAL A 160 13.71 -17.46 -18.98
N ALA A 161 13.37 -16.18 -19.17
CA ALA A 161 12.66 -15.69 -20.36
C ALA A 161 13.40 -15.99 -21.66
N PHE A 162 14.73 -15.89 -21.64
CA PHE A 162 15.60 -16.26 -22.74
C PHE A 162 15.54 -17.76 -23.03
N LEU A 163 15.73 -18.62 -22.02
CA LEU A 163 15.68 -20.08 -22.21
C LEU A 163 14.34 -20.53 -22.81
N TYR A 164 13.25 -19.91 -22.38
CA TYR A 164 11.93 -20.19 -22.92
C TYR A 164 11.76 -19.70 -24.37
N ALA A 165 12.24 -18.50 -24.70
CA ALA A 165 12.21 -17.99 -26.08
C ALA A 165 13.04 -18.89 -27.02
N ALA A 166 14.23 -19.31 -26.59
CA ALA A 166 15.08 -20.23 -27.34
C ALA A 166 14.40 -21.59 -27.54
N PHE A 167 13.79 -22.15 -26.49
CA PHE A 167 13.02 -23.38 -26.58
C PHE A 167 11.89 -23.30 -27.60
N LEU A 168 11.10 -22.21 -27.59
CA LEU A 168 10.03 -21.99 -28.55
C LEU A 168 10.56 -21.90 -30.00
N SER A 169 11.62 -21.12 -30.21
CA SER A 169 12.23 -20.93 -31.53
C SER A 169 12.77 -22.24 -32.10
N PHE A 170 13.64 -22.94 -31.38
CA PHE A 170 14.24 -24.20 -31.85
C PHE A 170 13.20 -25.30 -32.06
N SER A 171 12.22 -25.42 -31.16
CA SER A 171 11.16 -26.43 -31.30
C SER A 171 10.27 -26.17 -32.50
N SER A 172 9.90 -24.91 -32.76
CA SER A 172 9.06 -24.55 -33.92
C SER A 172 9.77 -24.81 -35.25
N MET A 173 11.07 -24.50 -35.32
CA MET A 173 11.89 -24.71 -36.51
C MET A 173 12.10 -26.21 -36.77
N GLY A 174 12.32 -27.00 -35.71
CA GLY A 174 12.39 -28.46 -35.81
C GLY A 174 11.08 -29.08 -36.33
N VAL A 175 9.93 -28.58 -35.88
CA VAL A 175 8.62 -29.01 -36.38
C VAL A 175 8.44 -28.63 -37.85
N SER A 176 8.79 -27.39 -38.25
CA SER A 176 8.69 -26.97 -39.66
C SER A 176 9.54 -27.85 -40.59
N ILE A 177 10.78 -28.18 -40.20
CA ILE A 177 11.67 -29.06 -40.97
C ILE A 177 11.09 -30.47 -41.10
N LEU A 178 10.52 -31.02 -40.02
CA LEU A 178 9.94 -32.35 -40.01
C LEU A 178 8.75 -32.46 -40.97
N PHE A 179 7.84 -31.48 -40.97
CA PHE A 179 6.73 -31.43 -41.91
C PHE A 179 7.15 -31.04 -43.34
N GLY A 180 8.26 -30.30 -43.49
CA GLY A 180 8.89 -30.05 -44.78
C GLY A 180 9.45 -31.32 -45.43
N LYS A 181 10.05 -32.23 -44.63
CA LYS A 181 10.48 -33.55 -45.11
C LYS A 181 9.32 -34.45 -45.54
N TRP A 182 8.12 -34.21 -45.00
CA TRP A 182 6.91 -34.95 -45.34
C TRP A 182 6.07 -34.29 -46.44
N ASP A 183 6.57 -33.22 -47.07
CA ASP A 183 5.87 -32.44 -48.10
C ASP A 183 4.52 -31.85 -47.65
N MET A 184 4.34 -31.69 -46.33
CA MET A 184 3.12 -31.16 -45.69
C MET A 184 3.36 -29.78 -45.07
N LEU A 185 3.96 -28.86 -45.83
CA LEU A 185 4.37 -27.53 -45.35
C LEU A 185 3.21 -26.72 -44.75
N VAL A 186 2.02 -26.75 -45.37
CA VAL A 186 0.83 -26.04 -44.88
C VAL A 186 0.41 -26.54 -43.49
N THR A 187 0.48 -27.87 -43.28
CA THR A 187 0.17 -28.46 -41.96
C THR A 187 1.21 -28.05 -40.92
N GLY A 188 2.49 -28.02 -41.30
CA GLY A 188 3.56 -27.49 -40.47
C GLY A 188 3.33 -26.03 -40.07
N HIS A 189 2.94 -25.17 -41.01
CA HIS A 189 2.64 -23.75 -40.75
C HIS A 189 1.44 -23.58 -39.81
N ILE A 190 0.37 -24.36 -39.98
CA ILE A 190 -0.79 -24.34 -39.07
C ILE A 190 -0.39 -24.74 -37.65
N ILE A 191 0.44 -25.79 -37.50
CA ILE A 191 0.91 -26.24 -36.18
C ILE A 191 1.79 -25.16 -35.53
N VAL A 192 2.70 -24.53 -36.29
CA VAL A 192 3.53 -23.42 -35.80
C VAL A 192 2.65 -22.25 -35.35
N LEU A 193 1.66 -21.86 -36.15
CA LEU A 193 0.76 -20.76 -35.85
C LEU A 193 -0.09 -21.01 -34.59
N VAL A 194 -0.71 -22.19 -34.48
CA VAL A 194 -1.66 -22.49 -33.40
C VAL A 194 -0.93 -22.86 -32.10
N PHE A 195 0.03 -23.77 -32.16
CA PHE A 195 0.65 -24.33 -30.97
C PHE A 195 1.81 -23.46 -30.45
N PHE A 196 2.74 -23.08 -31.32
CA PHE A 196 3.94 -22.37 -30.89
C PHE A 196 3.71 -20.86 -30.76
N LEU A 197 3.08 -20.22 -31.76
CA LEU A 197 2.77 -18.81 -31.68
C LEU A 197 1.57 -18.55 -30.76
N GLY A 198 0.41 -19.13 -31.05
CA GLY A 198 -0.80 -18.95 -30.24
C GLY A 198 -0.67 -19.51 -28.83
N GLY A 199 -0.31 -20.79 -28.70
CA GLY A 199 -0.11 -21.45 -27.41
C GLY A 199 1.08 -20.89 -26.62
N GLY A 200 2.22 -20.63 -27.27
CA GLY A 200 3.41 -20.06 -26.62
C GLY A 200 3.19 -18.64 -26.12
N LEU A 201 2.63 -17.74 -26.94
CA LEU A 201 2.32 -16.37 -26.50
C LEU A 201 1.16 -16.34 -25.48
N GLY A 202 0.19 -17.26 -25.60
CA GLY A 202 -0.85 -17.47 -24.60
C GLY A 202 -0.27 -17.89 -23.23
N PHE A 203 0.72 -18.80 -23.23
CA PHE A 203 1.42 -19.19 -22.01
C PHE A 203 2.23 -18.04 -21.39
N VAL A 204 2.89 -17.23 -22.23
CA VAL A 204 3.56 -15.99 -21.76
C VAL A 204 2.55 -15.04 -21.12
N ALA A 205 1.37 -14.87 -21.71
CA ALA A 205 0.30 -14.04 -21.14
C ALA A 205 -0.24 -14.62 -19.82
N TRP A 206 -0.33 -15.94 -19.70
CA TRP A 206 -0.71 -16.61 -18.46
C TRP A 206 0.31 -16.35 -17.34
N ILE A 207 1.61 -16.49 -17.61
CA ILE A 207 2.68 -16.18 -16.65
C ILE A 207 2.63 -14.71 -16.23
N LYS A 208 2.49 -13.80 -17.22
CA LYS A 208 2.34 -12.35 -17.00
C LYS A 208 1.22 -12.05 -15.99
N GLN A 209 0.07 -12.72 -16.13
CA GLN A 209 -1.07 -12.52 -15.25
C GLN A 209 -0.91 -13.22 -13.89
N ARG A 210 -0.34 -14.43 -13.87
CA ARG A 210 -0.25 -15.25 -12.67
C ARG A 210 0.76 -14.74 -11.65
N LEU A 211 1.92 -14.26 -12.11
CA LEU A 211 2.98 -13.76 -11.22
C LEU A 211 2.82 -12.28 -10.88
N GLY A 212 2.09 -11.49 -11.67
CA GLY A 212 1.75 -10.09 -11.35
C GLY A 212 2.92 -9.12 -11.07
N ASN A 213 4.17 -9.58 -11.15
CA ASN A 213 5.36 -8.83 -10.79
C ASN A 213 5.82 -7.96 -11.99
N PRO A 214 6.08 -6.66 -11.78
CA PRO A 214 6.61 -5.77 -12.83
C PRO A 214 7.88 -6.27 -13.53
N LEU A 215 8.75 -7.01 -12.84
CA LEU A 215 9.98 -7.58 -13.41
C LEU A 215 9.67 -8.72 -14.39
N VAL A 216 8.74 -9.60 -14.01
CA VAL A 216 8.25 -10.68 -14.87
C VAL A 216 7.56 -10.10 -16.10
N ASN A 217 6.78 -9.02 -15.96
CA ASN A 217 6.14 -8.36 -17.10
C ASN A 217 7.15 -7.86 -18.14
N VAL A 218 8.30 -7.34 -17.69
CA VAL A 218 9.41 -6.95 -18.58
C VAL A 218 9.99 -8.19 -19.28
N ALA A 219 10.26 -9.25 -18.53
CA ALA A 219 10.80 -10.50 -19.09
C ALA A 219 9.86 -11.13 -20.12
N CYS A 220 8.55 -11.20 -19.84
CA CYS A 220 7.52 -11.66 -20.78
C CYS A 220 7.45 -10.82 -22.06
N SER A 221 7.61 -9.50 -21.94
CA SER A 221 7.63 -8.60 -23.10
C SER A 221 8.85 -8.85 -24.00
N LEU A 222 10.01 -9.15 -23.39
CA LEU A 222 11.24 -9.50 -24.10
C LEU A 222 11.15 -10.87 -24.77
N THR A 223 10.58 -11.87 -24.09
CA THR A 223 10.26 -13.17 -24.70
C THR A 223 9.36 -12.99 -25.90
N ALA A 224 8.27 -12.22 -25.78
CA ALA A 224 7.35 -11.98 -26.89
C ALA A 224 8.07 -11.30 -28.07
N LEU A 225 8.90 -10.28 -27.81
CA LEU A 225 9.68 -9.60 -28.85
C LEU A 225 10.65 -10.57 -29.55
N ALA A 226 11.40 -11.37 -28.80
CA ALA A 226 12.34 -12.34 -29.35
C ALA A 226 11.62 -13.43 -30.18
N SER A 227 10.57 -14.03 -29.62
CA SER A 227 9.82 -15.11 -30.29
C SER A 227 9.07 -14.60 -31.54
N ILE A 228 8.41 -13.44 -31.49
CA ILE A 228 7.69 -12.88 -32.65
C ILE A 228 8.67 -12.57 -33.79
N THR A 229 9.84 -12.02 -33.48
CA THR A 229 10.87 -11.72 -34.48
C THR A 229 11.29 -12.99 -35.21
N VAL A 230 11.50 -14.09 -34.48
CA VAL A 230 11.85 -15.39 -35.09
C VAL A 230 10.69 -15.97 -35.91
N PHE A 231 9.47 -15.99 -35.37
CA PHE A 231 8.33 -16.62 -36.04
C PHE A 231 7.88 -15.92 -37.34
N VAL A 232 7.90 -14.58 -37.34
CA VAL A 232 7.23 -13.79 -38.38
C VAL A 232 8.22 -13.17 -39.35
N LYS A 233 9.37 -12.68 -38.86
CA LYS A 233 10.34 -11.97 -39.69
C LYS A 233 11.27 -12.93 -40.44
N GLU A 234 11.57 -14.09 -39.87
CA GLU A 234 12.76 -14.85 -40.29
C GLU A 234 12.62 -15.56 -41.63
N GLY A 235 11.43 -15.81 -42.17
CA GLY A 235 11.24 -16.46 -43.49
C GLY A 235 11.72 -17.92 -43.56
N SER A 236 12.65 -18.31 -42.69
CA SER A 236 13.31 -19.61 -42.54
C SER A 236 12.32 -20.68 -42.08
N ILE A 237 11.43 -20.33 -41.15
CA ILE A 237 10.34 -21.19 -40.69
C ILE A 237 9.33 -21.42 -41.82
N GLN A 238 9.04 -20.38 -42.62
CA GLN A 238 8.17 -20.51 -43.79
C GLN A 238 8.82 -21.36 -44.90
N ALA A 239 10.14 -21.24 -45.07
CA ALA A 239 10.94 -21.98 -46.04
C ALA A 239 11.44 -23.36 -45.55
N ALA A 240 11.07 -23.76 -44.33
CA ALA A 240 11.56 -24.99 -43.65
C ALA A 240 13.10 -25.13 -43.62
N LYS A 241 13.83 -24.01 -43.49
CA LYS A 241 15.30 -23.96 -43.38
C LYS A 241 15.73 -23.64 -41.95
N PHE A 242 16.86 -24.20 -41.51
CA PHE A 242 17.46 -23.89 -40.21
C PHE A 242 18.37 -22.66 -40.33
N SER A 243 18.09 -21.57 -39.60
CA SER A 243 18.97 -20.39 -39.53
C SER A 243 19.52 -20.23 -38.12
N GLU A 244 20.72 -20.77 -37.88
CA GLU A 244 21.40 -20.68 -36.60
C GLU A 244 21.87 -19.24 -36.31
N ASP A 245 22.39 -18.57 -37.34
CA ASP A 245 23.09 -17.29 -37.22
C ASP A 245 22.20 -16.16 -36.68
N LYS A 246 20.93 -16.12 -37.12
CA LYS A 246 19.99 -15.06 -36.73
C LYS A 246 19.46 -15.24 -35.31
N VAL A 247 19.24 -16.48 -34.86
CA VAL A 247 18.82 -16.77 -33.48
C VAL A 247 19.95 -16.42 -32.50
N VAL A 248 21.19 -16.83 -32.80
CA VAL A 248 22.37 -16.47 -32.00
C VAL A 248 22.59 -14.95 -32.00
N GLN A 249 22.31 -14.27 -33.10
CA GLN A 249 22.40 -12.81 -33.19
C GLN A 249 21.39 -12.08 -32.30
N VAL A 250 20.11 -12.46 -32.32
CA VAL A 250 19.09 -11.90 -31.41
C VAL A 250 19.51 -12.12 -29.95
N LEU A 251 20.07 -13.29 -29.65
CA LEU A 251 20.59 -13.60 -28.33
C LEU A 251 21.76 -12.69 -27.91
N LYS A 252 22.77 -12.51 -28.78
CA LYS A 252 23.91 -11.60 -28.51
C LYS A 252 23.42 -10.18 -28.19
N MET A 253 22.43 -9.67 -28.93
CA MET A 253 21.86 -8.33 -28.70
C MET A 253 21.21 -8.19 -27.33
N VAL A 254 20.42 -9.19 -26.90
CA VAL A 254 19.75 -9.16 -25.59
C VAL A 254 20.77 -9.26 -24.45
N ILE A 255 21.75 -10.17 -24.55
CA ILE A 255 22.80 -10.33 -23.54
C ILE A 255 23.62 -9.06 -23.39
N LEU A 256 24.03 -8.43 -24.51
CA LEU A 256 24.80 -7.19 -24.48
C LEU A 256 24.02 -6.07 -23.80
N GLY A 257 22.72 -5.92 -24.10
CA GLY A 257 21.87 -4.91 -23.47
C GLY A 257 21.75 -5.11 -21.95
N ILE A 258 21.55 -6.34 -21.48
CA ILE A 258 21.51 -6.64 -20.04
C ILE A 258 22.88 -6.38 -19.40
N ALA A 259 23.97 -6.81 -20.03
CA ALA A 259 25.32 -6.61 -19.53
C ALA A 259 25.68 -5.13 -19.38
N CYS A 260 25.35 -4.28 -20.36
CA CYS A 260 25.56 -2.83 -20.29
C CYS A 260 24.78 -2.18 -19.13
N ALA A 261 23.51 -2.56 -18.95
CA ALA A 261 22.67 -2.04 -17.87
C ALA A 261 23.20 -2.46 -16.48
N THR A 262 23.56 -3.73 -16.31
CA THR A 262 24.12 -4.27 -15.06
C THR A 262 25.49 -3.68 -14.76
N LEU A 263 26.36 -3.51 -15.77
CA LEU A 263 27.68 -2.91 -15.61
C LEU A 263 27.58 -1.49 -15.04
N ILE A 264 26.72 -0.64 -15.61
CA ILE A 264 26.56 0.74 -15.13
C ILE A 264 25.90 0.79 -13.75
N ASN A 265 24.93 -0.09 -13.50
CA ASN A 265 24.29 -0.16 -12.20
C ASN A 265 25.28 -0.43 -11.05
N LEU A 266 26.23 -1.34 -11.28
CA LEU A 266 27.22 -1.75 -10.28
C LEU A 266 28.44 -0.80 -10.20
N THR A 267 28.78 -0.08 -11.28
CA THR A 267 29.98 0.77 -11.33
C THR A 267 29.70 2.25 -11.04
N VAL A 268 28.59 2.80 -11.53
CA VAL A 268 28.28 4.24 -11.41
C VAL A 268 27.33 4.44 -10.23
N PHE A 269 27.75 5.20 -9.20
CA PHE A 269 27.06 5.47 -7.92
C PHE A 269 26.29 4.26 -7.31
N PRO A 270 26.90 3.09 -7.09
CA PRO A 270 26.18 1.86 -6.73
C PRO A 270 25.18 2.05 -5.57
N GLU A 271 23.93 1.63 -5.78
CA GLU A 271 22.87 1.66 -4.76
C GLU A 271 22.61 0.24 -4.25
N SER A 272 22.91 0.00 -2.97
CA SER A 272 22.63 -1.27 -2.30
C SER A 272 21.28 -1.22 -1.59
N ALA A 273 20.44 -2.22 -1.84
CA ALA A 273 19.16 -2.42 -1.19
C ALA A 273 19.32 -2.57 0.34
N ARG A 274 20.41 -3.20 0.81
CA ARG A 274 20.70 -3.36 2.25
C ARG A 274 20.93 -2.03 2.96
N LYS A 275 21.70 -1.12 2.35
CA LYS A 275 21.90 0.23 2.90
C LYS A 275 20.60 1.02 2.93
N LYS A 276 19.79 0.86 1.88
CA LYS A 276 18.48 1.48 1.77
C LYS A 276 17.52 0.95 2.84
N LEU A 277 17.47 -0.37 3.04
CA LEU A 277 16.70 -1.03 4.10
C LEU A 277 17.05 -0.47 5.48
N ASN A 278 18.33 -0.36 5.84
CA ASN A 278 18.73 0.21 7.13
C ASN A 278 18.30 1.67 7.31
N THR A 279 18.36 2.47 6.24
CA THR A 279 17.90 3.87 6.25
C THR A 279 16.39 3.95 6.42
N ASP A 280 15.65 3.08 5.74
CA ASP A 280 14.19 3.05 5.78
C ASP A 280 13.68 2.46 7.10
N LEU A 281 14.38 1.48 7.69
CA LEU A 281 14.16 1.01 9.06
C LEU A 281 14.29 2.18 10.04
N SER A 282 15.37 2.96 9.93
CA SER A 282 15.59 4.12 10.79
C SER A 282 14.48 5.17 10.68
N LYS A 283 14.11 5.53 9.45
CA LYS A 283 13.04 6.49 9.19
C LYS A 283 11.67 6.00 9.69
N THR A 284 11.38 4.70 9.55
CA THR A 284 10.11 4.11 9.97
C THR A 284 9.96 4.13 11.48
N THR A 285 11.01 3.76 12.22
CA THR A 285 10.98 3.79 13.69
C THR A 285 10.93 5.22 14.24
N GLY A 286 11.64 6.17 13.63
CA GLY A 286 11.54 7.60 13.99
C GLY A 286 10.10 8.14 13.82
N GLY A 287 9.49 7.89 12.67
CA GLY A 287 8.09 8.28 12.43
C GLY A 287 7.09 7.57 13.37
N LEU A 288 7.41 6.37 13.82
CA LEU A 288 6.63 5.66 14.84
C LEU A 288 6.70 6.38 16.20
N GLY A 289 7.88 6.85 16.60
CA GLY A 289 8.09 7.65 17.81
C GLY A 289 7.32 8.97 17.80
N ASP A 290 7.32 9.68 16.66
CA ASP A 290 6.57 10.93 16.46
C ASP A 290 5.05 10.71 16.60
N LEU A 291 4.53 9.65 15.96
CA LEU A 291 3.12 9.28 16.04
C LEU A 291 2.70 8.88 17.45
N LEU A 292 3.53 8.10 18.15
CA LEU A 292 3.29 7.71 19.54
C LEU A 292 3.14 8.94 20.43
N ASN A 293 4.07 9.89 20.29
CA ASN A 293 4.08 11.11 21.08
C ASN A 293 2.81 11.94 20.86
N ALA A 294 2.44 12.19 19.60
CA ALA A 294 1.24 12.96 19.25
C ALA A 294 -0.06 12.29 19.69
N ILE A 295 -0.19 10.97 19.53
CA ILE A 295 -1.41 10.24 19.94
C ILE A 295 -1.58 10.28 21.45
N THR A 296 -0.52 10.01 22.22
CA THR A 296 -0.59 10.06 23.69
C THR A 296 -0.88 11.48 24.17
N ARG A 297 -0.26 12.50 23.58
CA ARG A 297 -0.53 13.90 23.94
C ARG A 297 -1.99 14.28 23.68
N ALA A 298 -2.54 13.93 22.51
CA ALA A 298 -3.93 14.18 22.18
C ALA A 298 -4.90 13.44 23.11
N PHE A 299 -4.60 12.18 23.48
CA PHE A 299 -5.37 11.42 24.46
C PHE A 299 -5.40 12.11 25.84
N LEU A 300 -4.24 12.52 26.35
CA LEU A 300 -4.11 13.19 27.65
C LEU A 300 -4.80 14.56 27.69
N ASN A 301 -4.77 15.30 26.58
CA ASN A 301 -5.40 16.60 26.45
C ASN A 301 -6.92 16.52 26.20
N GLY A 302 -7.46 15.34 25.85
CA GLY A 302 -8.86 15.16 25.53
C GLY A 302 -9.33 15.92 24.28
N SER A 303 -8.41 16.33 23.40
CA SER A 303 -8.68 17.17 22.23
C SER A 303 -8.29 16.48 20.93
N GLU A 304 -9.20 16.54 19.95
CA GLU A 304 -8.99 15.98 18.61
C GLU A 304 -8.15 16.91 17.70
N ALA A 305 -7.89 18.16 18.11
CA ALA A 305 -7.29 19.20 17.26
C ALA A 305 -5.90 18.79 16.70
N GLU A 306 -5.08 18.13 17.51
CA GLU A 306 -3.75 17.67 17.09
C GLU A 306 -3.84 16.51 16.08
N MET A 307 -4.84 15.62 16.23
CA MET A 307 -5.07 14.51 15.30
C MET A 307 -5.78 14.92 14.00
N GLN A 308 -6.55 16.02 14.02
CA GLN A 308 -7.14 16.61 12.82
C GLN A 308 -6.17 17.54 12.07
N SER A 309 -5.00 17.81 12.64
CA SER A 309 -3.99 18.66 12.01
C SER A 309 -3.53 18.08 10.66
N SER A 310 -3.28 18.97 9.69
CA SER A 310 -2.73 18.57 8.40
C SER A 310 -1.34 17.92 8.53
N LEU A 311 -0.59 18.28 9.57
CA LEU A 311 0.71 17.71 9.89
C LEU A 311 0.60 16.24 10.31
N PHE A 312 -0.33 15.91 11.21
CA PHE A 312 -0.57 14.53 11.64
C PHE A 312 -1.05 13.64 10.48
N ALA A 313 -1.96 14.16 9.65
CA ALA A 313 -2.42 13.45 8.44
C ALA A 313 -1.26 13.17 7.46
N THR A 314 -0.32 14.12 7.34
CA THR A 314 0.88 13.95 6.52
C THR A 314 1.84 12.93 7.13
N ALA A 315 2.10 12.99 8.44
CA ALA A 315 2.96 12.04 9.14
C ALA A 315 2.45 10.59 9.03
N ILE A 316 1.15 10.35 9.19
CA ILE A 316 0.54 9.02 8.99
C ILE A 316 0.73 8.55 7.55
N LYS A 317 0.51 9.45 6.58
CA LYS A 317 0.65 9.11 5.16
C LYS A 317 2.10 8.74 4.83
N GLU A 318 3.06 9.53 5.30
CA GLU A 318 4.48 9.26 5.13
C GLU A 318 4.91 7.94 5.79
N HIS A 319 4.44 7.66 7.00
CA HIS A 319 4.72 6.39 7.70
C HIS A 319 4.18 5.18 6.93
N LYS A 320 2.93 5.26 6.43
CA LYS A 320 2.34 4.21 5.58
C LYS A 320 3.11 4.03 4.27
N GLU A 321 3.57 5.12 3.65
CA GLU A 321 4.40 5.06 2.44
C GLU A 321 5.77 4.44 2.73
N CYS A 322 6.42 4.81 3.84
CA CYS A 322 7.69 4.23 4.30
C CYS A 322 7.57 2.73 4.56
N LEU A 323 6.53 2.26 5.25
CA LEU A 323 6.28 0.83 5.47
C LEU A 323 6.09 0.05 4.16
N LYS A 324 5.43 0.66 3.16
CA LYS A 324 5.26 0.05 1.84
C LYS A 324 6.59 -0.08 1.10
N VAL A 325 7.45 0.94 1.18
CA VAL A 325 8.80 0.91 0.59
C VAL A 325 9.68 -0.11 1.30
N LEU A 326 9.62 -0.16 2.64
CA LEU A 326 10.38 -1.09 3.47
C LEU A 326 10.17 -2.56 3.08
N LYS A 327 8.93 -2.95 2.78
CA LYS A 327 8.61 -4.31 2.30
C LYS A 327 9.24 -4.61 0.93
N GLY A 328 9.25 -3.62 0.02
CA GLY A 328 9.90 -3.74 -1.28
C GLY A 328 11.42 -3.86 -1.12
N ASP A 329 12.01 -3.04 -0.27
CA ASP A 329 13.45 -3.03 -0.03
C ASP A 329 13.94 -4.32 0.64
N LEU A 330 13.13 -4.92 1.52
CA LEU A 330 13.40 -6.26 2.07
C LEU A 330 13.42 -7.32 0.96
N SER A 331 12.47 -7.27 0.01
CA SER A 331 12.45 -8.22 -1.10
C SER A 331 13.66 -8.08 -2.03
N GLU A 332 14.13 -6.84 -2.23
CA GLU A 332 15.32 -6.56 -3.02
C GLU A 332 16.61 -6.91 -2.26
N SER A 333 16.68 -6.68 -0.95
CA SER A 333 17.84 -7.00 -0.11
C SER A 333 18.13 -8.49 -0.07
N LYS A 334 17.08 -9.33 -0.11
CA LYS A 334 17.18 -10.79 -0.20
C LYS A 334 18.20 -11.24 -1.23
N TRP A 335 18.11 -10.72 -2.45
CA TRP A 335 18.99 -11.12 -3.55
C TRP A 335 20.44 -10.67 -3.34
N GLU A 336 20.67 -9.55 -2.64
CA GLU A 336 22.02 -9.15 -2.21
C GLU A 336 22.56 -10.05 -1.10
N HIS A 337 21.74 -10.42 -0.12
CA HIS A 337 22.14 -11.34 0.94
C HIS A 337 22.45 -12.73 0.39
N PHE A 338 21.63 -13.23 -0.53
CA PHE A 338 21.80 -14.56 -1.13
C PHE A 338 23.05 -14.62 -1.99
N THR A 339 23.32 -13.57 -2.79
CA THR A 339 24.55 -13.50 -3.60
C THR A 339 25.82 -13.39 -2.75
N LEU A 340 25.74 -12.78 -1.56
CA LEU A 340 26.87 -12.66 -0.62
C LEU A 340 27.00 -13.83 0.37
N GLY A 341 25.99 -14.71 0.44
CA GLY A 341 25.96 -15.86 1.36
C GLY A 341 25.56 -15.51 2.80
N HIS A 342 24.82 -14.42 3.00
CA HIS A 342 24.37 -13.91 4.30
C HIS A 342 22.88 -14.23 4.54
N GLU A 343 22.47 -15.49 4.34
CA GLU A 343 21.06 -15.91 4.42
C GLU A 343 20.43 -15.66 5.79
N LYS A 344 21.17 -15.89 6.89
CA LYS A 344 20.67 -15.70 8.26
C LYS A 344 20.40 -14.24 8.63
N GLN A 345 21.22 -13.31 8.16
CA GLN A 345 21.01 -11.87 8.38
C GLN A 345 19.67 -11.44 7.80
N HIS A 346 19.36 -11.94 6.60
CA HIS A 346 18.09 -11.69 5.93
C HIS A 346 16.89 -12.27 6.71
N GLU A 347 17.05 -13.43 7.34
CA GLU A 347 16.02 -14.04 8.19
C GLU A 347 15.68 -13.15 9.39
N ILE A 348 16.69 -12.61 10.07
CA ILE A 348 16.51 -11.69 11.21
C ILE A 348 15.90 -10.36 10.75
N GLU A 349 16.40 -9.78 9.65
CA GLU A 349 15.82 -8.55 9.06
C GLU A 349 14.34 -8.75 8.68
N THR A 350 13.97 -9.95 8.22
CA THR A 350 12.59 -10.32 7.92
C THR A 350 11.70 -10.31 9.17
N GLU A 351 12.19 -10.85 10.29
CA GLU A 351 11.48 -10.79 11.57
C GLU A 351 11.43 -9.36 12.14
N LEU A 352 12.48 -8.56 11.95
CA LEU A 352 12.53 -7.15 12.35
C LEU A 352 11.45 -6.32 11.63
N VAL A 353 11.29 -6.50 10.31
CA VAL A 353 10.24 -5.83 9.54
C VAL A 353 8.85 -6.27 9.98
N LYS A 354 8.65 -7.54 10.37
CA LYS A 354 7.37 -7.99 10.96
C LYS A 354 7.09 -7.32 12.29
N CYS A 355 8.10 -7.23 13.15
CA CYS A 355 7.98 -6.54 14.43
C CYS A 355 7.59 -5.06 14.21
N LEU A 356 8.21 -4.35 13.25
CA LEU A 356 7.83 -2.98 12.89
C LEU A 356 6.40 -2.86 12.33
N GLN A 357 5.95 -3.85 11.55
CA GLN A 357 4.55 -3.87 11.09
C GLN A 357 3.58 -4.03 12.26
N LYS A 358 3.87 -4.92 13.21
CA LYS A 358 3.09 -5.08 14.43
C LYS A 358 3.11 -3.80 15.28
N LEU A 359 4.26 -3.16 15.45
CA LEU A 359 4.37 -1.89 16.17
C LEU A 359 3.50 -0.81 15.52
N SER A 360 3.50 -0.72 14.19
CA SER A 360 2.60 0.18 13.46
C SER A 360 1.12 -0.14 13.69
N GLN A 361 0.77 -1.43 13.77
CA GLN A 361 -0.59 -1.87 14.11
C GLN A 361 -0.98 -1.49 15.54
N CYS A 362 -0.08 -1.67 16.52
CA CYS A 362 -0.28 -1.25 17.91
C CYS A 362 -0.54 0.27 17.99
N ILE A 363 0.25 1.10 17.32
CA ILE A 363 0.01 2.56 17.26
C ILE A 363 -1.33 2.89 16.58
N GLY A 364 -1.69 2.15 15.54
CA GLY A 364 -3.03 2.22 14.93
C GLY A 364 -4.14 1.95 15.96
N GLY A 365 -3.94 0.96 16.83
CA GLY A 365 -4.80 0.63 17.97
C GLY A 365 -4.90 1.78 18.98
N LEU A 366 -3.78 2.37 19.42
CA LEU A 366 -3.78 3.53 20.33
C LEU A 366 -4.56 4.71 19.72
N ARG A 367 -4.33 5.02 18.44
CA ARG A 367 -5.07 6.08 17.73
C ARG A 367 -6.56 5.80 17.72
N SER A 368 -6.93 4.56 17.44
CA SER A 368 -8.32 4.11 17.38
C SER A 368 -9.02 4.26 18.74
N ALA A 369 -8.34 3.87 19.82
CA ALA A 369 -8.82 4.03 21.19
C ALA A 369 -9.03 5.50 21.56
N ALA A 370 -8.08 6.38 21.21
CA ALA A 370 -8.18 7.81 21.48
C ALA A 370 -9.33 8.48 20.69
N LEU A 371 -9.52 8.13 19.41
CA LEU A 371 -10.64 8.64 18.61
C LEU A 371 -12.01 8.23 19.17
N VAL A 372 -12.14 6.98 19.65
CA VAL A 372 -13.40 6.57 20.28
C VAL A 372 -13.67 7.37 21.53
N GLN A 373 -12.65 7.58 22.37
CA GLN A 373 -12.81 8.36 23.58
C GLN A 373 -13.28 9.80 23.28
N PHE A 374 -12.74 10.47 22.26
CA PHE A 374 -13.22 11.80 21.87
C PHE A 374 -14.69 11.79 21.45
N ASP A 375 -15.10 10.78 20.68
CA ASP A 375 -16.49 10.65 20.25
C ASP A 375 -17.42 10.35 21.43
N LEU A 376 -16.97 9.56 22.42
CA LEU A 376 -17.70 9.30 23.66
C LEU A 376 -17.87 10.56 24.49
N ILE A 377 -16.81 11.36 24.64
CA ILE A 377 -16.87 12.64 25.35
C ILE A 377 -17.83 13.60 24.64
N ARG A 378 -17.83 13.62 23.31
CA ARG A 378 -18.73 14.45 22.51
C ARG A 378 -20.20 14.02 22.65
N THR A 379 -20.48 12.74 22.50
CA THR A 379 -21.84 12.18 22.57
C THR A 379 -22.45 12.32 23.96
N THR A 380 -21.67 12.09 25.03
CA THR A 380 -22.13 12.27 26.41
C THR A 380 -22.45 13.74 26.71
N LYS A 381 -21.63 14.69 26.27
CA LYS A 381 -21.91 16.14 26.42
C LYS A 381 -23.12 16.62 25.61
N MET A 382 -23.33 16.08 24.41
CA MET A 382 -24.54 16.35 23.62
C MET A 382 -25.80 15.82 24.30
N LYS A 383 -25.75 14.61 24.89
CA LYS A 383 -26.86 14.05 25.67
C LYS A 383 -27.15 14.90 26.92
N ASP A 384 -26.13 15.34 27.64
CA ASP A 384 -26.29 16.16 28.85
C ASP A 384 -26.83 17.57 28.55
N SER A 385 -26.49 18.17 27.40
CA SER A 385 -27.01 19.48 26.98
C SER A 385 -28.46 19.44 26.48
N MET A 386 -28.95 18.30 26.00
CA MET A 386 -30.35 18.10 25.60
C MET A 386 -31.32 17.95 26.78
N ILE A 387 -30.82 17.72 28.00
CA ILE A 387 -31.63 17.52 29.21
C ILE A 387 -31.65 18.81 30.05
N LEU A 388 -32.24 19.88 29.50
CA LEU A 388 -32.79 20.98 30.29
C LEU A 388 -34.30 20.72 30.46
N PRO A 389 -34.89 20.78 31.67
CA PRO A 389 -36.27 20.33 31.86
C PRO A 389 -37.25 21.35 31.29
N GLY A 390 -37.83 21.05 30.12
CA GLY A 390 -38.83 21.91 29.50
C GLY A 390 -39.67 21.22 28.42
N LYS A 391 -40.77 20.59 28.86
CA LYS A 391 -41.93 20.08 28.09
C LYS A 391 -41.69 18.98 27.04
N LEU A 392 -42.38 17.85 27.29
CA LEU A 392 -42.55 16.73 26.36
C LEU A 392 -43.18 17.15 25.04
N THR A 393 -42.56 16.72 23.94
CA THR A 393 -43.29 16.06 22.84
C THR A 393 -42.41 14.95 22.27
N ARG A 394 -42.88 13.71 22.42
CA ARG A 394 -42.29 12.49 21.89
C ARG A 394 -42.58 12.43 20.39
N ALA A 395 -41.55 12.55 19.55
CA ALA A 395 -41.59 12.20 18.14
C ALA A 395 -40.51 11.13 17.85
N PRO A 396 -40.76 10.16 16.95
CA PRO A 396 -39.80 9.11 16.65
C PRO A 396 -38.60 9.69 15.90
N SER A 397 -37.41 9.32 16.38
CA SER A 397 -36.08 9.72 15.89
C SER A 397 -35.74 9.01 14.58
N PHE A 398 -36.39 9.39 13.47
CA PHE A 398 -36.04 8.92 12.13
C PHE A 398 -35.90 10.04 11.08
N ILE A 399 -36.20 11.30 11.42
CA ILE A 399 -36.16 12.40 10.44
C ILE A 399 -35.52 13.65 11.06
N MET A 400 -34.20 13.68 11.18
CA MET A 400 -33.43 14.93 11.19
C MET A 400 -31.92 14.66 10.99
N GLN A 401 -31.55 14.20 9.79
CA GLN A 401 -30.14 14.15 9.37
C GLN A 401 -29.94 14.72 7.96
N ASN A 402 -30.88 15.56 7.50
CA ASN A 402 -30.95 16.06 6.13
C ASN A 402 -30.47 17.52 5.94
N SER A 403 -29.70 18.11 6.85
CA SER A 403 -29.20 19.48 6.65
C SER A 403 -27.82 19.78 7.22
N LEU A 404 -26.79 18.99 6.91
CA LEU A 404 -25.40 19.42 7.12
C LEU A 404 -24.46 18.86 6.04
N THR A 405 -24.76 19.12 4.77
CA THR A 405 -23.78 18.96 3.68
C THR A 405 -24.02 19.98 2.57
N GLU A 406 -24.01 21.27 2.91
CA GLU A 406 -23.65 22.36 1.97
C GLU A 406 -23.66 23.69 2.72
N GLY A 407 -22.49 24.31 2.87
CA GLY A 407 -22.38 25.72 3.29
C GLY A 407 -21.75 25.99 4.65
N VAL A 408 -20.47 25.64 4.85
CA VAL A 408 -19.54 26.46 5.66
C VAL A 408 -18.15 26.38 5.03
N LEU A 409 -17.93 27.17 3.98
CA LEU A 409 -16.62 27.70 3.66
C LEU A 409 -16.64 29.14 4.15
N THR A 410 -15.62 29.56 4.90
CA THR A 410 -15.45 30.88 5.53
C THR A 410 -16.14 31.06 6.88
N ALA A 411 -15.59 30.44 7.92
CA ALA A 411 -15.62 30.99 9.27
C ALA A 411 -14.24 30.75 9.89
N GLU A 412 -13.60 31.84 10.32
CA GLU A 412 -12.39 31.82 11.15
C GLU A 412 -12.62 30.94 12.39
N PRO A 413 -11.57 30.31 12.96
CA PRO A 413 -11.73 29.42 14.10
C PRO A 413 -12.03 30.25 15.35
N GLU A 414 -13.30 30.37 15.72
CA GLU A 414 -13.67 30.87 17.05
C GLU A 414 -13.21 29.87 18.13
N ASP A 415 -12.58 30.42 19.17
CA ASP A 415 -11.90 29.72 20.24
C ASP A 415 -12.70 28.56 20.86
N PHE A 416 -12.05 27.40 20.93
CA PHE A 416 -12.51 26.12 21.49
C PHE A 416 -12.68 26.12 23.03
N SER A 417 -12.96 27.27 23.64
CA SER A 417 -13.21 27.45 25.08
C SER A 417 -14.62 27.00 25.52
N ALA A 418 -15.51 26.67 24.55
CA ALA A 418 -16.89 26.26 24.79
C ALA A 418 -17.08 24.76 25.16
N LEU A 419 -16.02 23.94 25.13
CA LEU A 419 -16.11 22.50 25.41
C LEU A 419 -16.13 22.12 26.89
N GLY A 420 -15.95 23.06 27.81
CA GLY A 420 -15.99 22.80 29.27
C GLY A 420 -14.93 21.84 29.82
N LEU A 421 -13.99 21.35 28.99
CA LEU A 421 -12.75 20.73 29.46
C LEU A 421 -11.74 21.86 29.70
N ARG A 422 -11.09 21.85 30.88
CA ARG A 422 -10.02 22.81 31.16
C ARG A 422 -8.83 22.46 30.28
N ILE A 423 -8.48 23.36 29.36
CA ILE A 423 -7.23 23.27 28.59
C ILE A 423 -6.07 23.25 29.60
N ILE A 424 -5.30 22.17 29.61
CA ILE A 424 -4.10 22.06 30.44
C ILE A 424 -2.97 22.80 29.69
N ASN A 425 -2.85 24.10 29.91
CA ASN A 425 -1.67 24.86 29.48
C ASN A 425 -0.51 24.53 30.43
N GLU A 426 0.51 23.84 29.92
CA GLU A 426 1.79 23.62 30.60
C GLU A 426 2.78 24.73 30.20
N GLU A 427 2.69 25.92 30.80
CA GLU A 427 3.77 26.91 30.72
C GLU A 427 4.85 26.63 31.79
N PRO A 428 6.15 26.85 31.49
CA PRO A 428 7.22 26.73 32.47
C PRO A 428 7.27 27.97 33.38
N GLU A 429 6.91 27.82 34.66
CA GLU A 429 7.09 28.89 35.66
C GLU A 429 8.48 28.84 36.29
N ASP A 430 9.42 29.61 35.74
CA ASP A 430 10.56 30.15 36.48
C ASP A 430 10.19 31.54 37.00
N SER A 431 9.77 31.64 38.27
CA SER A 431 10.10 32.73 39.21
C SER A 431 9.24 32.67 40.47
N ALA A 432 9.92 32.62 41.61
CA ALA A 432 9.37 32.52 42.96
C ALA A 432 8.64 33.79 43.45
N ALA A 433 7.73 33.65 44.42
CA ALA A 433 7.78 34.44 45.67
C ALA A 433 6.80 33.94 46.76
N THR A 434 7.30 34.07 47.99
CA THR A 434 6.83 33.57 49.28
C THR A 434 5.77 34.47 49.92
N SER A 435 4.71 33.91 50.54
CA SER A 435 4.27 34.33 51.89
C SER A 435 3.16 33.43 52.49
N PRO A 436 3.14 33.24 53.83
CA PRO A 436 2.20 32.38 54.52
C PRO A 436 1.05 33.16 55.16
N ALA A 437 -0.19 32.67 55.04
CA ALA A 437 -1.24 32.73 56.08
C ALA A 437 -2.63 32.45 55.49
N ALA A 438 -3.33 31.49 56.11
CA ALA A 438 -4.75 31.50 56.47
C ALA A 438 -5.33 30.08 56.38
N LYS A 439 -5.25 29.35 57.51
CA LYS A 439 -6.08 28.18 57.77
C LYS A 439 -7.53 28.65 57.91
N LYS A 440 -8.41 28.25 56.98
CA LYS A 440 -9.84 28.11 57.24
C LYS A 440 -10.26 26.71 56.82
N SER A 441 -10.83 25.97 57.78
CA SER A 441 -11.47 24.68 57.62
C SER A 441 -12.58 24.74 56.56
N PRO A 442 -12.76 23.70 55.72
CA PRO A 442 -13.98 23.57 54.92
C PRO A 442 -15.07 22.88 55.75
N ASN A 443 -16.20 23.55 55.91
CA ASN A 443 -17.47 22.94 56.34
C ASN A 443 -17.87 21.81 55.36
N PRO A 444 -18.34 20.65 55.85
CA PRO A 444 -18.83 19.57 55.00
C PRO A 444 -20.33 19.76 54.74
N SER A 445 -20.71 20.64 53.81
CA SER A 445 -22.08 20.69 53.27
C SER A 445 -22.19 21.67 52.10
N ALA A 446 -21.81 21.22 50.90
CA ALA A 446 -22.29 21.82 49.66
C ALA A 446 -22.20 20.81 48.50
N SER A 447 -23.36 20.61 47.85
CA SER A 447 -23.59 20.03 46.51
C SER A 447 -23.03 18.62 46.20
N ARG A 448 -23.91 17.62 46.30
CA ARG A 448 -23.83 16.37 45.52
C ARG A 448 -24.02 16.72 44.04
N HIS A 449 -22.95 17.04 43.32
CA HIS A 449 -22.95 17.00 41.86
C HIS A 449 -22.98 15.53 41.44
N THR A 450 -23.98 15.12 40.68
CA THR A 450 -23.91 13.90 39.88
C THR A 450 -22.78 14.10 38.88
N LEU A 451 -21.64 13.44 39.06
CA LEU A 451 -20.50 13.52 38.12
C LEU A 451 -20.99 13.13 36.73
N ALA A 452 -20.70 13.93 35.72
CA ALA A 452 -20.92 13.55 34.33
C ALA A 452 -19.95 12.40 33.96
N PRO A 453 -20.27 11.54 32.98
CA PRO A 453 -19.35 10.52 32.47
C PRO A 453 -17.97 11.08 32.07
N ALA A 454 -17.92 12.33 31.60
CA ALA A 454 -16.68 13.04 31.30
C ALA A 454 -15.80 13.33 32.55
N ASP A 455 -16.39 13.51 33.73
CA ASP A 455 -15.64 13.75 34.98
C ASP A 455 -14.89 12.49 35.45
N MET A 456 -15.38 11.30 35.08
CA MET A 456 -14.70 10.01 35.32
C MET A 456 -13.40 9.92 34.52
N PHE A 457 -13.42 10.41 33.28
CA PHE A 457 -12.24 10.50 32.43
C PHE A 457 -11.19 11.45 33.02
N GLU A 458 -11.60 12.64 33.49
CA GLU A 458 -10.66 13.59 34.12
C GLU A 458 -9.97 13.01 35.36
N ASN A 459 -10.70 12.27 36.20
CA ASN A 459 -10.13 11.59 37.36
C ASN A 459 -9.13 10.49 36.94
N PHE A 460 -9.41 9.75 35.86
CA PHE A 460 -8.48 8.76 35.32
C PHE A 460 -7.18 9.40 34.79
N ILE A 461 -7.29 10.50 34.04
CA ILE A 461 -6.13 11.25 33.53
C ILE A 461 -5.31 11.85 34.66
N PHE A 462 -5.95 12.33 35.73
CA PHE A 462 -5.26 12.86 36.89
C PHE A 462 -4.36 11.81 37.56
N GLU A 463 -4.85 10.58 37.74
CA GLU A 463 -4.11 9.50 38.40
C GLU A 463 -3.05 8.86 37.48
N LEU A 464 -3.36 8.62 36.20
CA LEU A 464 -2.48 7.85 35.31
C LEU A 464 -1.63 8.70 34.36
N GLY A 465 -2.04 9.94 34.09
CA GLY A 465 -1.41 10.84 33.11
C GLY A 465 0.11 11.01 33.27
N PRO A 466 0.63 11.31 34.47
CA PRO A 466 2.08 11.47 34.68
C PRO A 466 2.89 10.19 34.34
N SER A 467 2.35 9.02 34.69
CA SER A 467 2.96 7.72 34.39
C SER A 467 2.90 7.38 32.90
N MET A 468 1.82 7.76 32.19
CA MET A 468 1.70 7.63 30.73
C MET A 468 2.72 8.49 29.99
N LYS A 469 2.90 9.75 30.43
CA LYS A 469 3.91 10.66 29.86
C LYS A 469 5.33 10.11 30.04
N SER A 470 5.62 9.59 31.24
CA SER A 470 6.93 8.99 31.53
C SER A 470 7.25 7.80 30.63
N LEU A 471 6.34 6.82 30.56
CA LEU A 471 6.52 5.64 29.71
C LEU A 471 6.67 6.04 28.24
N THR A 472 5.76 6.89 27.74
CA THR A 472 5.79 7.37 26.35
C THR A 472 7.11 8.02 26.01
N ARG A 473 7.65 8.89 26.89
CA ARG A 473 8.94 9.54 26.65
C ARG A 473 10.09 8.52 26.59
N THR A 474 10.11 7.54 27.48
CA THR A 474 11.10 6.44 27.45
C THR A 474 11.00 5.64 26.14
N LEU A 475 9.79 5.28 25.70
CA LEU A 475 9.56 4.56 24.44
C LEU A 475 10.01 5.37 23.23
N THR A 476 9.63 6.65 23.14
CA THR A 476 10.04 7.55 22.04
C THR A 476 11.56 7.68 21.98
N LEU A 477 12.24 7.85 23.12
CA LEU A 477 13.70 7.94 23.15
C LEU A 477 14.38 6.64 22.66
N ILE A 478 13.83 5.47 22.98
CA ILE A 478 14.33 4.18 22.47
C ILE A 478 14.11 4.06 20.95
N LEU A 479 12.97 4.52 20.45
CA LEU A 479 12.63 4.50 19.02
C LEU A 479 13.44 5.51 18.19
N GLU A 480 13.77 6.67 18.76
CA GLU A 480 14.60 7.71 18.13
C GLU A 480 16.09 7.31 18.09
N GLU A 481 16.56 6.61 19.12
CA GLU A 481 17.96 6.23 19.28
C GLU A 481 18.29 4.93 18.54
N LEU A 482 18.30 5.01 17.21
CA LEU A 482 18.58 3.87 16.35
C LEU A 482 20.08 3.67 16.05
N PRO A 483 20.56 2.42 15.99
CA PRO A 483 21.98 2.07 15.98
C PRO A 483 22.64 1.98 14.59
N PHE A 484 21.93 2.27 13.50
CA PHE A 484 22.45 2.13 12.14
C PHE A 484 23.22 3.39 11.71
N ASP A 485 24.53 3.40 11.96
CA ASP A 485 25.37 4.51 11.58
C ASP A 485 25.38 4.67 10.04
N THR A 486 24.94 5.83 9.53
CA THR A 486 24.74 6.08 8.08
C THR A 486 26.02 5.93 7.25
N LEU A 487 27.17 6.01 7.92
CA LEU A 487 28.52 5.90 7.36
C LEU A 487 29.07 4.48 7.41
N SER A 488 28.81 3.74 8.49
CA SER A 488 29.30 2.38 8.71
C SER A 488 28.13 1.41 8.69
N SER A 489 27.74 0.96 7.48
CA SER A 489 26.67 -0.02 7.34
C SER A 489 26.90 -1.21 8.28
N ASN A 490 28.13 -1.69 8.46
CA ASN A 490 28.45 -2.96 9.13
C ASN A 490 28.44 -3.00 10.66
N LYS A 491 28.21 -1.88 11.38
CA LYS A 491 28.25 -1.88 12.86
C LYS A 491 26.93 -1.37 13.42
N ILE A 492 26.37 -2.11 14.37
CA ILE A 492 25.12 -1.77 15.08
C ILE A 492 25.51 -1.40 16.52
N ALA A 493 25.40 -0.12 16.87
CA ALA A 493 25.71 0.38 18.21
C ALA A 493 24.45 0.41 19.11
N ILE A 494 24.12 -0.73 19.73
CA ILE A 494 23.03 -0.82 20.72
C ILE A 494 23.56 -0.52 22.12
N ASN A 495 22.85 0.31 22.88
CA ASN A 495 23.14 0.54 24.29
C ASN A 495 22.60 -0.62 25.15
N GLU A 496 23.47 -1.22 25.96
CA GLU A 496 23.16 -2.36 26.83
C GLU A 496 22.08 -2.03 27.89
N ASN A 497 21.91 -0.75 28.24
CA ASN A 497 20.96 -0.30 29.26
C ASN A 497 19.50 -0.23 28.77
N PHE A 498 19.23 -0.37 27.47
CA PHE A 498 17.87 -0.20 26.94
C PHE A 498 16.89 -1.26 27.45
N HIS A 499 17.30 -2.52 27.49
CA HIS A 499 16.44 -3.62 27.95
C HIS A 499 16.06 -3.46 29.43
N SER A 500 17.05 -3.19 30.28
CA SER A 500 16.83 -3.00 31.72
C SER A 500 16.01 -1.75 32.03
N SER A 501 16.22 -0.66 31.28
CA SER A 501 15.46 0.58 31.43
C SER A 501 14.00 0.44 31.01
N LEU A 502 13.75 -0.25 29.89
CA LEU A 502 12.41 -0.52 29.38
C LEU A 502 11.60 -1.37 30.37
N HIS A 503 12.18 -2.48 30.83
CA HIS A 503 11.52 -3.37 31.80
C HIS A 503 11.13 -2.63 33.09
N GLN A 504 12.02 -1.78 33.62
CA GLN A 504 11.71 -0.98 34.80
C GLN A 504 10.59 0.04 34.56
N ALA A 505 10.57 0.71 33.40
CA ALA A 505 9.53 1.69 33.06
C ALA A 505 8.16 1.04 32.92
N VAL A 506 8.10 -0.15 32.30
CA VAL A 506 6.86 -0.94 32.15
C VAL A 506 6.31 -1.39 33.50
N GLU A 507 7.15 -1.88 34.41
CA GLU A 507 6.71 -2.31 35.74
C GLU A 507 6.20 -1.15 36.62
N LEU A 508 6.85 0.02 36.53
CA LEU A 508 6.35 1.23 37.19
C LEU A 508 4.97 1.62 36.66
N PHE A 509 4.77 1.57 35.34
CA PHE A 509 3.49 1.90 34.72
C PHE A 509 2.38 0.90 35.08
N LYS A 510 2.66 -0.42 35.05
CA LYS A 510 1.72 -1.48 35.46
C LYS A 510 1.25 -1.29 36.91
N THR A 511 2.15 -0.87 37.79
CA THR A 511 1.85 -0.62 39.20
C THR A 511 0.92 0.58 39.37
N ALA A 512 1.29 1.73 38.78
CA ALA A 512 0.48 2.95 38.81
C ALA A 512 -0.93 2.72 38.23
N ARG A 513 -1.04 1.95 37.14
CA ARG A 513 -2.33 1.60 36.53
C ARG A 513 -3.23 0.81 37.49
N ARG A 514 -2.67 -0.18 38.19
CA ARG A 514 -3.42 -1.05 39.11
C ARG A 514 -3.99 -0.23 40.27
N GLU A 515 -3.21 0.73 40.77
CA GLU A 515 -3.63 1.67 41.81
C GLU A 515 -4.72 2.63 41.33
N ALA A 516 -4.56 3.22 40.14
CA ALA A 516 -5.52 4.15 39.55
C ALA A 516 -6.90 3.50 39.29
N LEU A 517 -6.94 2.28 38.73
CA LEU A 517 -8.19 1.56 38.49
C LEU A 517 -8.89 1.20 39.82
N THR A 518 -8.12 0.73 40.82
CA THR A 518 -8.66 0.43 42.15
C THR A 518 -9.25 1.67 42.82
N ALA A 519 -8.64 2.84 42.63
CA ALA A 519 -9.15 4.12 43.15
C ALA A 519 -10.44 4.57 42.45
N LEU A 520 -10.52 4.41 41.12
CA LEU A 520 -11.67 4.81 40.30
C LEU A 520 -12.96 4.07 40.69
N TYR A 521 -12.85 2.76 40.97
CA TYR A 521 -14.00 1.91 41.30
C TYR A 521 -14.32 1.82 42.80
N LYS A 522 -13.48 2.36 43.70
CA LYS A 522 -13.79 2.41 45.15
C LYS A 522 -14.98 3.31 45.49
N ASN A 523 -15.32 4.27 44.63
CA ASN A 523 -16.49 5.14 44.78
C ASN A 523 -17.82 4.45 44.38
N LYS A 524 -18.09 3.25 44.92
CA LYS A 524 -19.23 2.38 44.56
C LYS A 524 -20.62 2.93 44.91
N ASP A 525 -20.71 3.93 45.77
CA ASP A 525 -22.00 4.51 46.21
C ASP A 525 -22.67 5.44 45.19
N MET A 526 -22.00 5.80 44.10
CA MET A 526 -22.54 6.69 43.06
C MET A 526 -23.46 5.99 42.03
N TYR A 527 -23.35 4.67 41.86
CA TYR A 527 -24.00 3.92 40.78
C TYR A 527 -25.42 3.43 41.10
N LYS A 528 -25.90 3.67 42.32
CA LYS A 528 -27.16 3.08 42.85
C LYS A 528 -28.45 3.68 42.27
N THR A 529 -28.40 4.77 41.50
CA THR A 529 -29.60 5.59 41.18
C THR A 529 -29.66 6.11 39.73
N GLN A 530 -29.25 5.32 38.72
CA GLN A 530 -29.17 5.81 37.32
C GLN A 530 -29.82 4.89 36.27
N SER A 531 -30.17 5.46 35.11
CA SER A 531 -30.78 4.77 33.97
C SER A 531 -29.78 3.84 33.25
N LEU A 532 -30.31 2.81 32.58
CA LEU A 532 -29.53 1.77 31.89
C LEU A 532 -28.57 2.34 30.81
N GLU A 533 -28.98 3.40 30.12
CA GLU A 533 -28.15 4.08 29.10
C GLU A 533 -26.94 4.80 29.70
N ARG A 534 -27.09 5.49 30.86
CA ARG A 534 -25.97 6.17 31.50
C ARG A 534 -24.95 5.19 32.07
N LEU A 535 -25.42 4.07 32.60
CA LEU A 535 -24.54 3.00 33.10
C LEU A 535 -23.67 2.43 31.97
N ALA A 536 -24.25 2.27 30.78
CA ALA A 536 -23.49 1.90 29.59
C ALA A 536 -22.46 2.97 29.21
N ASP A 537 -22.81 4.26 29.27
CA ASP A 537 -21.88 5.37 28.96
C ASP A 537 -20.66 5.41 29.93
N TYR A 538 -20.83 5.18 31.24
CA TYR A 538 -19.69 5.11 32.19
C TYR A 538 -18.79 3.91 31.93
N GLU A 539 -19.39 2.75 31.69
CA GLU A 539 -18.66 1.52 31.41
C GLU A 539 -17.90 1.64 30.07
N GLU A 540 -18.47 2.30 29.07
CA GLU A 540 -17.84 2.54 27.76
C GLU A 540 -16.62 3.48 27.88
N ILE A 541 -16.70 4.53 28.71
CA ILE A 541 -15.55 5.41 28.99
C ILE A 541 -14.45 4.63 29.74
N ALA A 542 -14.79 3.89 30.78
CA ALA A 542 -13.81 3.11 31.54
C ALA A 542 -13.15 2.01 30.68
N ALA A 543 -13.93 1.36 29.81
CA ALA A 543 -13.45 0.43 28.80
C ALA A 543 -12.45 1.08 27.83
N SER A 544 -12.73 2.30 27.37
CA SER A 544 -11.84 3.03 26.45
C SER A 544 -10.51 3.41 27.11
N CYS A 545 -10.54 3.89 28.36
CA CYS A 545 -9.35 4.25 29.15
C CYS A 545 -8.50 3.01 29.48
N GLY A 546 -9.17 1.92 29.90
CA GLY A 546 -8.53 0.63 30.12
C GLY A 546 -7.83 0.16 28.85
N HIS A 547 -8.54 0.10 27.73
CA HIS A 547 -8.00 -0.36 26.46
C HIS A 547 -6.79 0.46 25.99
N PHE A 548 -6.82 1.80 26.09
CA PHE A 548 -5.67 2.64 25.75
C PHE A 548 -4.45 2.32 26.62
N SER A 549 -4.64 2.16 27.93
CA SER A 549 -3.55 1.86 28.86
C SER A 549 -2.91 0.47 28.61
N TYR A 550 -3.72 -0.53 28.23
CA TYR A 550 -3.22 -1.84 27.81
C TYR A 550 -2.48 -1.75 26.48
N ALA A 551 -3.05 -1.08 25.49
CA ALA A 551 -2.41 -0.90 24.20
C ALA A 551 -1.02 -0.22 24.30
N LEU A 552 -0.82 0.68 25.26
CA LEU A 552 0.48 1.30 25.54
C LEU A 552 1.50 0.31 26.14
N ILE A 553 1.06 -0.63 26.99
CA ILE A 553 1.92 -1.71 27.50
C ILE A 553 2.27 -2.68 26.38
N ASP A 554 1.28 -3.03 25.56
CA ASP A 554 1.46 -3.91 24.41
C ASP A 554 2.51 -3.36 23.44
N LEU A 555 2.48 -2.06 23.20
CA LEU A 555 3.50 -1.36 22.43
C LEU A 555 4.87 -1.47 23.09
N ALA A 556 4.97 -1.30 24.41
CA ALA A 556 6.22 -1.40 25.14
C ALA A 556 6.83 -2.82 25.09
N ASP A 557 6.00 -3.85 25.25
CA ASP A 557 6.43 -5.25 25.14
C ASP A 557 6.96 -5.57 23.73
N GLU A 558 6.29 -5.08 22.68
CA GLU A 558 6.73 -5.30 21.30
C GLU A 558 8.00 -4.49 20.96
N ILE A 559 8.22 -3.33 21.60
CA ILE A 559 9.51 -2.61 21.54
C ILE A 559 10.62 -3.44 22.22
N GLY A 560 10.30 -4.20 23.27
CA GLY A 560 11.20 -5.17 23.87
C GLY A 560 11.63 -6.26 22.88
N ASN A 561 10.66 -6.88 22.20
CA ASN A 561 10.92 -7.86 21.13
C ASN A 561 11.77 -7.27 19.99
N TYR A 562 11.54 -6.00 19.63
CA TYR A 562 12.33 -5.29 18.63
C TYR A 562 13.81 -5.15 19.06
N LEU A 563 14.08 -4.85 20.33
CA LEU A 563 15.44 -4.76 20.86
C LEU A 563 16.16 -6.11 20.86
N GLU A 564 15.48 -7.20 21.22
CA GLU A 564 16.04 -8.57 21.16
C GLU A 564 16.45 -8.93 19.71
N LEU A 565 15.58 -8.66 18.73
CA LEU A 565 15.90 -8.91 17.32
C LEU A 565 17.05 -8.04 16.78
N LEU A 566 17.19 -6.81 17.29
CA LEU A 566 18.34 -5.97 16.95
C LEU A 566 19.64 -6.52 17.53
N GLU A 567 19.62 -7.10 18.74
CA GLU A 567 20.78 -7.74 19.37
C GLU A 567 21.19 -9.03 18.63
N ASP A 568 20.21 -9.82 18.21
CA ASP A 568 20.43 -10.98 17.33
C ASP A 568 21.09 -10.55 16.01
N LEU A 569 20.59 -9.47 15.40
CA LEU A 569 21.14 -8.93 14.16
C LEU A 569 22.57 -8.42 14.36
N LYS A 570 22.87 -7.78 15.50
CA LYS A 570 24.22 -7.33 15.85
C LYS A 570 25.18 -8.51 15.96
N THR A 571 24.76 -9.56 16.67
CA THR A 571 25.56 -10.77 16.86
C THR A 571 25.88 -11.42 15.52
N GLU A 572 24.87 -11.65 14.66
CA GLU A 572 25.07 -12.29 13.34
C GLU A 572 25.88 -11.43 12.36
N ARG A 573 25.97 -10.12 12.60
CA ARG A 573 26.80 -9.21 11.81
C ARG A 573 28.26 -9.17 12.24
N GLU A 574 28.51 -9.45 13.52
CA GLU A 574 29.86 -9.54 14.11
C GLU A 574 30.51 -10.92 13.85
N VAL A 575 29.74 -11.93 13.45
CA VAL A 575 30.27 -13.26 13.05
C VAL A 575 31.24 -13.14 11.86
N PRO A 576 32.43 -13.79 11.90
CA PRO A 576 33.42 -13.72 10.84
C PRO A 576 32.99 -14.38 9.51
N ILE A 577 33.61 -13.94 8.41
CA ILE A 577 33.32 -14.29 6.99
C ILE A 577 33.26 -15.82 6.70
N ALA A 578 33.84 -16.67 7.55
CA ALA A 578 33.91 -18.12 7.36
C ALA A 578 32.57 -18.86 7.44
N THR A 579 31.50 -18.24 7.95
CA THR A 579 30.17 -18.87 8.14
C THR A 579 29.18 -18.60 6.99
N ARG A 580 29.63 -18.04 5.86
CA ARG A 580 28.76 -17.79 4.70
C ARG A 580 28.07 -19.06 4.22
N THR A 581 26.75 -18.99 4.09
CA THR A 581 25.92 -20.12 3.66
C THR A 581 25.30 -19.83 2.30
N PHE A 582 25.40 -20.80 1.39
CA PHE A 582 24.79 -20.78 0.06
C PHE A 582 23.84 -21.97 -0.08
N ASN A 583 22.91 -22.10 0.85
CA ASN A 583 21.93 -23.19 0.81
C ASN A 583 20.91 -22.97 -0.30
N TRP A 584 20.63 -21.72 -0.68
CA TRP A 584 19.72 -21.39 -1.78
C TRP A 584 20.16 -21.99 -3.13
N LEU A 585 21.48 -22.19 -3.35
CA LEU A 585 22.01 -22.84 -4.54
C LEU A 585 21.76 -24.36 -4.56
N LYS A 586 21.52 -25.00 -3.41
CA LYS A 586 21.33 -26.46 -3.29
C LYS A 586 19.88 -26.89 -3.63
N PHE A 587 19.32 -26.37 -4.71
CA PHE A 587 17.93 -26.60 -5.10
C PHE A 587 17.59 -28.08 -5.37
N TRP A 588 18.60 -28.94 -5.57
CA TRP A 588 18.45 -30.40 -5.80
C TRP A 588 18.33 -31.25 -4.51
N ARG A 589 18.56 -30.69 -3.31
CA ARG A 589 18.35 -31.41 -2.04
C ARG A 589 17.03 -30.99 -1.39
N THR A 590 15.94 -31.51 -1.96
CA THR A 590 14.56 -31.11 -1.67
C THR A 590 14.10 -31.40 -0.22
N ASP A 591 14.81 -32.27 0.52
CA ASP A 591 14.42 -32.65 1.88
C ASP A 591 14.63 -31.58 2.96
N ARG A 592 15.45 -30.55 2.70
CA ARG A 592 15.60 -29.40 3.63
C ARG A 592 14.74 -28.18 3.28
N ILE A 593 14.17 -28.14 2.08
CA ILE A 593 13.27 -27.06 1.64
C ILE A 593 11.92 -27.11 2.39
N LYS A 594 11.61 -28.20 3.10
CA LYS A 594 10.44 -28.29 3.98
C LYS A 594 10.62 -27.60 5.34
N LEU A 595 11.86 -27.41 5.82
CA LEU A 595 12.14 -26.73 7.10
C LEU A 595 12.35 -25.22 6.91
N THR A 596 12.66 -24.78 5.69
CA THR A 596 12.63 -23.38 5.23
C THR A 596 11.34 -23.09 4.47
N LYS A 597 10.16 -23.33 5.08
CA LYS A 597 8.99 -22.54 4.67
C LYS A 597 9.26 -21.13 5.19
N ASP A 598 9.96 -20.35 4.37
CA ASP A 598 10.56 -19.07 4.73
C ASP A 598 9.63 -18.19 5.58
N PRO A 599 10.16 -17.45 6.57
CA PRO A 599 9.42 -16.36 7.19
C PRO A 599 9.00 -15.31 6.16
N GLU A 600 9.75 -15.16 5.06
CA GLU A 600 9.32 -14.41 3.87
C GLU A 600 8.19 -15.09 3.14
N ASN A 601 8.13 -16.41 3.06
CA ASN A 601 6.97 -17.15 2.58
C ASN A 601 5.77 -17.02 3.56
N ARG A 602 5.89 -16.26 4.64
CA ARG A 602 4.77 -15.75 5.46
C ARG A 602 4.52 -14.24 5.29
N LEU A 603 5.39 -13.50 4.59
CA LEU A 603 5.24 -12.08 4.20
C LEU A 603 5.01 -11.85 2.70
N MET A 604 5.38 -12.85 1.89
CA MET A 604 5.37 -12.94 0.42
C MET A 604 4.48 -14.08 -0.07
N ASN A 605 4.29 -15.21 0.66
CA ASN A 605 3.12 -16.08 0.37
C ASN A 605 1.81 -15.59 1.01
N THR A 606 1.81 -14.39 1.60
CA THR A 606 0.59 -13.56 1.62
C THR A 606 0.30 -12.95 0.24
N THR A 607 1.15 -13.27 -0.74
CA THR A 607 1.03 -12.90 -2.15
C THR A 607 1.14 -14.09 -3.12
N GLU A 608 1.85 -15.20 -2.84
CA GLU A 608 2.04 -16.28 -3.85
C GLU A 608 2.14 -17.75 -3.35
N ARG A 609 1.32 -18.20 -2.38
CA ARG A 609 0.88 -19.62 -2.41
C ARG A 609 -0.47 -19.68 -3.09
N SER A 610 -0.42 -19.66 -4.41
CA SER A 610 -1.54 -19.89 -5.31
C SER A 610 -2.03 -21.34 -5.21
N ASP A 611 -2.65 -21.70 -4.08
CA ASP A 611 -3.79 -22.60 -4.11
C ASP A 611 -5.01 -21.70 -4.33
N GLU A 612 -5.41 -21.56 -5.61
CA GLU A 612 -6.74 -21.08 -6.04
C GLU A 612 -7.06 -19.56 -6.11
N ASP A 613 -6.09 -18.67 -6.33
CA ASP A 613 -6.39 -17.23 -6.50
C ASP A 613 -6.68 -16.80 -7.94
N GLY A 614 -7.96 -16.91 -8.32
CA GLY A 614 -8.63 -15.99 -9.22
C GLY A 614 -9.89 -15.44 -8.52
N PRO A 615 -10.46 -14.28 -8.93
CA PRO A 615 -11.64 -13.68 -8.26
C PRO A 615 -12.87 -14.59 -8.20
N ASN A 616 -12.87 -15.66 -9.02
CA ASN A 616 -14.00 -16.58 -9.21
C ASN A 616 -13.88 -17.93 -8.47
N ASP A 617 -12.72 -18.28 -7.89
CA ASP A 617 -12.59 -19.59 -7.19
C ASP A 617 -12.98 -19.51 -5.69
N ASN A 618 -13.26 -18.31 -5.17
CA ASN A 618 -13.63 -18.11 -3.78
C ASN A 618 -15.12 -18.31 -3.46
N VAL A 619 -15.91 -18.88 -4.37
CA VAL A 619 -17.26 -19.35 -4.04
C VAL A 619 -17.12 -20.49 -3.03
N PRO A 620 -17.50 -20.32 -1.74
CA PRO A 620 -17.41 -21.39 -0.76
C PRO A 620 -18.06 -22.66 -1.30
N SER A 621 -17.48 -23.82 -1.00
CA SER A 621 -18.01 -25.14 -1.39
C SER A 621 -19.49 -25.36 -1.04
N VAL A 622 -20.04 -24.53 -0.15
CA VAL A 622 -21.46 -24.46 0.23
C VAL A 622 -22.35 -23.79 -0.84
N LEU A 623 -21.83 -22.85 -1.64
CA LEU A 623 -22.54 -22.30 -2.82
C LEU A 623 -22.39 -23.21 -4.04
N GLN A 624 -21.29 -23.99 -4.14
CA GLN A 624 -21.23 -25.18 -5.00
C GLN A 624 -22.19 -26.30 -4.54
N ARG A 625 -22.80 -26.18 -3.34
CA ARG A 625 -23.74 -27.17 -2.82
C ARG A 625 -25.06 -27.18 -3.59
N ARG A 626 -25.41 -26.10 -4.30
CA ARG A 626 -26.51 -26.11 -5.28
C ARG A 626 -26.25 -27.15 -6.39
N ASP A 627 -25.01 -27.27 -6.85
CA ASP A 627 -24.61 -28.31 -7.79
C ASP A 627 -24.55 -29.70 -7.12
N THR A 628 -24.45 -29.77 -5.78
CA THR A 628 -24.53 -31.04 -5.05
C THR A 628 -25.93 -31.54 -4.72
N PHE A 629 -27.00 -30.78 -4.96
CA PHE A 629 -28.35 -31.36 -4.90
C PHE A 629 -28.48 -32.53 -5.89
N VAL A 630 -27.77 -32.47 -7.02
CA VAL A 630 -27.64 -33.58 -7.99
C VAL A 630 -26.71 -34.70 -7.49
N LYS A 631 -25.82 -34.43 -6.52
CA LYS A 631 -24.86 -35.41 -5.98
C LYS A 631 -25.46 -36.37 -4.95
N LEU A 632 -26.56 -36.01 -4.31
CA LEU A 632 -27.16 -36.85 -3.27
C LEU A 632 -27.93 -38.05 -3.86
N GLU A 633 -28.24 -38.02 -5.16
CA GLU A 633 -29.13 -39.00 -5.77
C GLU A 633 -28.42 -40.13 -6.56
N ASN A 634 -27.11 -40.04 -6.84
CA ASN A 634 -26.44 -41.04 -7.67
C ASN A 634 -25.06 -41.48 -7.14
N THR A 635 -25.07 -42.43 -6.21
CA THR A 635 -23.91 -43.22 -5.77
C THR A 635 -23.62 -44.38 -6.74
N SER A 636 -23.54 -44.12 -8.04
CA SER A 636 -23.08 -45.11 -9.02
C SER A 636 -22.31 -44.41 -10.14
N ARG A 637 -21.06 -44.84 -10.34
CA ARG A 637 -20.11 -44.54 -11.43
C ARG A 637 -20.18 -43.11 -12.00
N ARG A 638 -19.22 -42.26 -11.60
CA ARG A 638 -19.03 -40.92 -12.17
C ARG A 638 -18.95 -41.00 -13.71
N PRO A 639 -19.89 -40.42 -14.47
CA PRO A 639 -19.89 -40.51 -15.93
C PRO A 639 -18.70 -39.76 -16.54
N TRP A 640 -18.29 -40.12 -17.76
CA TRP A 640 -17.23 -39.40 -18.49
C TRP A 640 -17.58 -37.91 -18.66
N THR A 641 -18.86 -37.58 -18.71
CA THR A 641 -19.37 -36.20 -18.68
C THR A 641 -18.95 -35.42 -17.44
N TYR A 642 -18.77 -36.06 -16.27
CA TYR A 642 -18.24 -35.40 -15.06
C TYR A 642 -16.73 -35.14 -15.17
N ARG A 643 -15.97 -36.03 -15.84
CA ARG A 643 -14.55 -35.77 -16.14
C ARG A 643 -14.40 -34.64 -17.16
N ALA A 644 -15.24 -34.63 -18.19
CA ALA A 644 -15.33 -33.53 -19.15
C ALA A 644 -15.76 -32.22 -18.48
N PHE A 645 -16.78 -32.24 -17.61
CA PHE A 645 -17.21 -31.09 -16.82
C PHE A 645 -16.08 -30.53 -15.95
N ARG A 646 -15.28 -31.39 -15.31
CA ARG A 646 -14.11 -30.96 -14.54
C ARG A 646 -13.03 -30.32 -15.41
N MET A 647 -12.76 -30.87 -16.61
CA MET A 647 -11.85 -30.24 -17.57
C MET A 647 -12.40 -28.90 -18.09
N VAL A 648 -13.71 -28.80 -18.35
CA VAL A 648 -14.38 -27.55 -18.73
C VAL A 648 -14.32 -26.54 -17.59
N GLN A 649 -14.44 -26.98 -16.33
CA GLN A 649 -14.30 -26.10 -15.17
C GLN A 649 -12.89 -25.49 -15.08
N PHE A 650 -11.85 -26.26 -15.43
CA PHE A 650 -10.49 -25.72 -15.55
C PHE A 650 -10.42 -24.62 -16.64
N LEU A 651 -11.07 -24.82 -17.80
CA LEU A 651 -11.18 -23.81 -18.86
C LEU A 651 -12.06 -22.60 -18.48
N ARG A 652 -12.85 -22.68 -17.41
CA ARG A 652 -13.66 -21.54 -16.92
C ARG A 652 -12.84 -20.55 -16.08
N ARG A 653 -11.64 -20.91 -15.62
CA ARG A 653 -10.77 -19.98 -14.88
C ARG A 653 -10.44 -18.78 -15.74
N ASP A 654 -10.56 -17.59 -15.16
CA ASP A 654 -10.37 -16.34 -15.89
C ASP A 654 -8.95 -16.19 -16.42
N ASP A 655 -7.94 -16.69 -15.71
CA ASP A 655 -6.54 -16.62 -16.14
C ASP A 655 -6.28 -17.46 -17.39
N ILE A 656 -6.96 -18.61 -17.50
CA ILE A 656 -6.85 -19.51 -18.65
C ILE A 656 -7.65 -18.95 -19.83
N ARG A 657 -8.84 -18.39 -19.58
CA ARG A 657 -9.61 -17.66 -20.60
C ARG A 657 -8.83 -16.49 -21.14
N PHE A 658 -8.16 -15.73 -20.28
CA PHE A 658 -7.29 -14.63 -20.67
C PHE A 658 -6.12 -15.13 -21.53
N ALA A 659 -5.40 -16.16 -21.08
CA ALA A 659 -4.29 -16.75 -21.83
C ALA A 659 -4.71 -17.26 -23.22
N ALA A 660 -5.80 -18.03 -23.28
CA ALA A 660 -6.36 -18.57 -24.52
C ALA A 660 -6.80 -17.45 -25.46
N LYS A 661 -7.49 -16.43 -24.94
CA LYS A 661 -7.91 -15.25 -25.70
C LYS A 661 -6.72 -14.49 -26.28
N VAL A 662 -5.68 -14.24 -25.48
CA VAL A 662 -4.48 -13.54 -25.94
C VAL A 662 -3.78 -14.34 -27.04
N GLY A 663 -3.64 -15.65 -26.85
CA GLY A 663 -3.07 -16.57 -27.84
C GLY A 663 -3.87 -16.63 -29.14
N ILE A 664 -5.20 -16.75 -29.07
CA ILE A 664 -6.09 -16.72 -30.24
C ILE A 664 -5.95 -15.39 -30.99
N GLY A 665 -5.99 -14.26 -30.29
CA GLY A 665 -5.83 -12.95 -30.93
C GLY A 665 -4.44 -12.75 -31.55
N ALA A 666 -3.39 -13.33 -30.96
CA ALA A 666 -2.04 -13.32 -31.54
C ALA A 666 -1.98 -14.17 -32.82
N ALA A 667 -2.53 -15.38 -32.80
CA ALA A 667 -2.58 -16.26 -33.96
C ALA A 667 -3.39 -15.64 -35.12
N LEU A 668 -4.54 -15.02 -34.83
CA LEU A 668 -5.35 -14.34 -35.84
C LEU A 668 -4.61 -13.17 -36.49
N LEU A 669 -3.93 -12.33 -35.70
CA LEU A 669 -3.17 -11.19 -36.24
C LEU A 669 -1.95 -11.63 -37.04
N ALA A 670 -1.35 -12.78 -36.70
CA ALA A 670 -0.19 -13.33 -37.41
C ALA A 670 -0.55 -14.21 -38.61
N THR A 671 -1.82 -14.60 -38.76
CA THR A 671 -2.28 -15.46 -39.87
C THR A 671 -1.85 -14.94 -41.25
N PRO A 672 -1.94 -13.63 -41.56
CA PRO A 672 -1.54 -13.12 -42.87
C PRO A 672 -0.05 -13.30 -43.20
N ALA A 673 0.81 -13.54 -42.20
CA ALA A 673 2.24 -13.79 -42.40
C ALA A 673 2.53 -15.23 -42.90
N PHE A 674 1.62 -16.18 -42.68
CA PHE A 674 1.77 -17.59 -43.06
C PHE A 674 1.05 -17.93 -44.38
N ILE A 675 0.21 -17.01 -44.90
CA ILE A 675 -0.46 -17.16 -46.19
C ILE A 675 0.40 -16.47 -47.26
N ALA A 676 0.76 -17.20 -48.32
CA ALA A 676 1.65 -16.70 -49.37
C ALA A 676 1.14 -15.41 -50.05
N GLU A 677 -0.17 -15.32 -50.30
CA GLU A 677 -0.80 -14.17 -50.97
C GLU A 677 -0.80 -12.89 -50.12
N THR A 678 -1.03 -13.02 -48.80
CA THR A 678 -1.13 -11.85 -47.91
C THR A 678 0.20 -11.48 -47.25
N ARG A 679 1.20 -12.37 -47.30
CA ARG A 679 2.55 -12.13 -46.77
C ARG A 679 3.19 -10.82 -47.24
N PRO A 680 3.17 -10.43 -48.54
CA PRO A 680 3.75 -9.16 -48.96
C PRO A 680 3.07 -7.96 -48.30
N THR A 681 1.74 -8.00 -48.15
CA THR A 681 1.00 -6.93 -47.45
C THR A 681 1.34 -6.86 -45.96
N PHE A 682 1.55 -8.02 -45.32
CA PHE A 682 1.97 -8.11 -43.93
C PHE A 682 3.37 -7.50 -43.72
N ALA A 683 4.32 -7.82 -44.62
CA ALA A 683 5.68 -7.30 -44.59
C ALA A 683 5.74 -5.79 -44.89
N HIS A 684 4.97 -5.33 -45.90
CA HIS A 684 4.86 -3.91 -46.26
C HIS A 684 4.30 -3.07 -45.10
N LEU A 685 3.25 -3.54 -44.43
CA LEU A 685 2.70 -2.86 -43.25
C LEU A 685 3.51 -3.07 -41.97
N ARG A 686 4.60 -3.87 -42.02
CA ARG A 686 5.46 -4.19 -40.86
C ARG A 686 4.65 -4.67 -39.64
N LEU A 687 3.65 -5.51 -39.88
CA LEU A 687 2.67 -5.93 -38.86
C LEU A 687 3.27 -6.79 -37.73
N GLU A 688 4.53 -7.22 -37.84
CA GLU A 688 5.27 -7.84 -36.72
C GLU A 688 5.30 -6.92 -35.50
N TRP A 689 5.40 -5.61 -35.71
CA TRP A 689 5.39 -4.61 -34.64
C TRP A 689 3.98 -4.32 -34.10
N GLY A 690 2.96 -4.53 -34.93
CA GLY A 690 1.56 -4.58 -34.52
C GLY A 690 1.32 -5.75 -33.58
N LEU A 691 1.88 -6.93 -33.89
CA LEU A 691 1.78 -8.13 -33.04
C LEU A 691 2.53 -7.96 -31.71
N VAL A 692 3.72 -7.37 -31.72
CA VAL A 692 4.45 -7.00 -30.49
C VAL A 692 3.64 -5.99 -29.67
N SER A 693 3.07 -4.96 -30.31
CA SER A 693 2.25 -3.96 -29.61
C SER A 693 0.97 -4.55 -29.02
N TYR A 694 0.33 -5.47 -29.73
CA TYR A 694 -0.81 -6.25 -29.23
C TYR A 694 -0.45 -7.01 -27.95
N MET A 695 0.67 -7.74 -27.92
CA MET A 695 1.08 -8.51 -26.73
C MET A 695 1.40 -7.63 -25.52
N VAL A 696 1.98 -6.45 -25.75
CA VAL A 696 2.34 -5.53 -24.67
C VAL A 696 1.09 -4.85 -24.08
N VAL A 697 0.15 -4.42 -24.93
CA VAL A 697 -1.10 -3.74 -24.54
C VAL A 697 -2.14 -4.71 -23.97
N CYS A 698 -2.10 -6.00 -24.33
CA CYS A 698 -3.04 -6.98 -23.78
C CYS A 698 -2.89 -7.15 -22.26
N SER A 699 -4.01 -6.94 -21.57
CA SER A 699 -4.20 -7.10 -20.13
C SER A 699 -5.54 -7.79 -19.86
N MET A 700 -5.71 -8.30 -18.63
CA MET A 700 -6.90 -9.09 -18.27
C MET A 700 -8.21 -8.29 -18.36
N THR A 701 -8.20 -7.02 -17.94
CA THR A 701 -9.39 -6.17 -17.88
C THR A 701 -9.44 -5.16 -19.02
N ILE A 702 -10.64 -4.81 -19.46
CA ILE A 702 -10.87 -3.83 -20.53
C ILE A 702 -10.31 -2.46 -20.13
N GLY A 703 -10.46 -2.06 -18.87
CA GLY A 703 -9.89 -0.81 -18.37
C GLY A 703 -8.36 -0.74 -18.50
N ALA A 704 -7.66 -1.78 -18.06
CA ALA A 704 -6.20 -1.83 -18.15
C ALA A 704 -5.70 -1.78 -19.61
N VAL A 705 -6.44 -2.38 -20.55
CA VAL A 705 -6.13 -2.33 -21.99
C VAL A 705 -6.36 -0.92 -22.54
N ASN A 706 -7.41 -0.22 -22.11
CA ASN A 706 -7.64 1.16 -22.56
C ASN A 706 -6.55 2.11 -22.06
N THR A 707 -6.13 2.02 -20.80
CA THR A 707 -5.06 2.90 -20.28
C THR A 707 -3.74 2.63 -20.97
N THR A 708 -3.30 1.37 -21.01
CA THR A 708 -2.04 1.00 -21.66
C THR A 708 -2.06 1.23 -23.17
N GLY A 709 -3.21 1.02 -23.82
CA GLY A 709 -3.41 1.32 -25.24
C GLY A 709 -3.33 2.81 -25.55
N LEU A 710 -3.91 3.68 -24.71
CA LEU A 710 -3.78 5.13 -24.85
C LEU A 710 -2.35 5.61 -24.57
N GLU A 711 -1.69 5.08 -23.54
CA GLU A 711 -0.28 5.37 -23.26
C GLU A 711 0.62 4.93 -24.41
N ARG A 712 0.32 3.78 -25.04
CA ARG A 712 1.03 3.28 -26.22
C ARG A 712 0.81 4.19 -27.43
N PHE A 713 -0.44 4.58 -27.68
CA PHE A 713 -0.81 5.52 -28.74
C PHE A 713 -0.02 6.82 -28.62
N PHE A 714 -0.18 7.55 -27.51
CA PHE A 714 0.50 8.84 -27.31
C PHE A 714 2.02 8.70 -27.26
N GLY A 715 2.53 7.63 -26.64
CA GLY A 715 3.96 7.35 -26.62
C GLY A 715 4.55 7.16 -28.02
N THR A 716 3.82 6.51 -28.93
CA THR A 716 4.24 6.32 -30.32
C THR A 716 4.20 7.62 -31.12
N PHE A 717 3.18 8.48 -30.98
CA PHE A 717 3.18 9.78 -31.65
C PHE A 717 4.33 10.69 -31.19
N ILE A 718 4.57 10.77 -29.88
CA ILE A 718 5.65 11.59 -29.32
C ILE A 718 7.01 11.04 -29.74
N GLY A 719 7.21 9.72 -29.65
CA GLY A 719 8.46 9.08 -30.06
C GLY A 719 8.74 9.21 -31.56
N ALA A 720 7.71 9.15 -32.41
CA ALA A 720 7.78 9.40 -33.84
C ALA A 720 8.21 10.84 -34.16
N ALA A 721 7.56 11.83 -33.52
CA ALA A 721 7.91 13.24 -33.71
C ALA A 721 9.36 13.53 -33.27
N LEU A 722 9.81 12.96 -32.14
CA LEU A 722 11.18 13.08 -31.67
C LEU A 722 12.18 12.40 -32.60
N ALA A 723 11.82 11.27 -33.22
CA ALA A 723 12.69 10.58 -34.18
C ALA A 723 12.88 11.39 -35.47
N VAL A 724 11.79 11.96 -36.02
CA VAL A 724 11.85 12.85 -37.20
C VAL A 724 12.70 14.07 -36.89
N PHE A 725 12.47 14.71 -35.73
CA PHE A 725 13.27 15.85 -35.31
C PHE A 725 14.76 15.50 -35.18
N ALA A 726 15.09 14.38 -34.53
CA ALA A 726 16.48 13.95 -34.36
C ALA A 726 17.17 13.70 -35.70
N TRP A 727 16.48 13.07 -36.65
CA TRP A 727 17.02 12.76 -37.98
C TRP A 727 17.26 14.01 -38.83
N LEU A 728 16.32 14.96 -38.83
CA LEU A 728 16.44 16.22 -39.55
C LEU A 728 17.64 17.05 -39.06
N VAL A 729 17.91 17.01 -37.75
CA VAL A 729 19.04 17.73 -37.16
C VAL A 729 20.37 16.99 -37.37
N SER A 730 20.36 15.65 -37.35
CA SER A 730 21.60 14.86 -37.42
C SER A 730 22.11 14.61 -38.85
N HIS A 731 21.29 14.81 -39.89
CA HIS A 731 21.62 14.49 -41.28
C HIS A 731 22.28 13.11 -41.44
N ALA A 732 21.69 12.08 -40.81
CA ALA A 732 22.20 10.70 -40.76
C ALA A 732 23.61 10.50 -40.15
N HIS A 733 24.21 11.51 -39.51
CA HIS A 733 25.50 11.34 -38.81
C HIS A 733 25.35 10.70 -37.43
N ALA A 734 26.26 9.77 -37.10
CA ALA A 734 26.24 8.99 -35.87
C ALA A 734 26.38 9.83 -34.59
N ILE A 735 27.33 10.76 -34.55
CA ILE A 735 27.69 11.51 -33.33
C ILE A 735 26.56 12.47 -32.90
N PRO A 736 26.00 13.31 -33.80
CA PRO A 736 24.85 14.16 -33.45
C PRO A 736 23.61 13.33 -33.05
N LEU A 737 23.36 12.21 -33.74
CA LEU A 737 22.22 11.35 -33.44
C LEU A 737 22.34 10.66 -32.07
N ALA A 738 23.55 10.23 -31.69
CA ALA A 738 23.84 9.70 -30.37
C ALA A 738 23.65 10.75 -29.26
N PHE A 739 24.12 11.98 -29.49
CA PHE A 739 23.96 13.08 -28.53
C PHE A 739 22.48 13.47 -28.33
N ILE A 740 21.73 13.65 -29.43
CA ILE A 740 20.29 13.95 -29.36
C ILE A 740 19.54 12.79 -28.69
N GLY A 741 19.88 11.55 -29.04
CA GLY A 741 19.33 10.36 -28.38
C GLY A 741 19.60 10.35 -26.88
N TRP A 742 20.79 10.74 -26.43
CA TRP A 742 21.12 10.89 -25.02
C TRP A 742 20.29 11.98 -24.32
N VAL A 743 20.07 13.14 -24.96
CA VAL A 743 19.21 14.21 -24.42
C VAL A 743 17.75 13.75 -24.29
N ILE A 744 17.21 13.10 -25.32
CA ILE A 744 15.87 12.49 -25.30
C ILE A 744 15.79 11.45 -24.16
N SER A 745 16.89 10.75 -23.90
CA SER A 745 16.93 9.75 -22.85
C SER A 745 16.74 10.32 -21.45
N LEU A 746 17.32 11.50 -21.17
CA LEU A 746 17.11 12.21 -19.90
C LEU A 746 15.64 12.56 -19.68
N PHE A 747 14.96 13.05 -20.72
CA PHE A 747 13.54 13.37 -20.65
C PHE A 747 12.66 12.12 -20.44
N CYS A 748 12.93 11.04 -21.17
CA CYS A 748 12.15 9.82 -21.05
C CYS A 748 12.37 9.11 -19.70
N PHE A 749 13.60 9.09 -19.18
CA PHE A 749 13.87 8.54 -17.83
C PHE A 749 13.30 9.42 -16.72
N TYR A 750 13.15 10.72 -16.91
CA TYR A 750 12.38 11.57 -16.00
C TYR A 750 10.91 11.11 -15.90
N ILE A 751 10.27 10.76 -17.02
CA ILE A 751 8.90 10.21 -17.03
C ILE A 751 8.85 8.84 -16.32
N ILE A 752 9.83 7.97 -16.57
CA ILE A 752 9.88 6.61 -16.01
C ILE A 752 10.13 6.63 -14.50
N VAL A 753 11.12 7.39 -14.04
CA VAL A 753 11.62 7.36 -12.66
C VAL A 753 10.94 8.40 -11.78
N ALA A 754 10.86 9.67 -12.22
CA ALA A 754 10.34 10.76 -11.39
C ALA A 754 8.81 10.85 -11.42
N MET A 755 8.18 10.76 -12.60
CA MET A 755 6.71 10.84 -12.72
C MET A 755 5.99 9.51 -12.43
N LYS A 756 6.73 8.41 -12.21
CA LYS A 756 6.22 7.05 -12.00
C LYS A 756 5.26 6.56 -13.11
N LYS A 757 5.36 7.12 -14.33
CA LYS A 757 4.60 6.70 -15.52
C LYS A 757 5.48 5.83 -16.43
N GLY A 758 5.86 4.67 -15.89
CA GLY A 758 6.80 3.73 -16.53
C GLY A 758 6.44 3.34 -17.98
N PRO A 759 5.21 2.85 -18.25
CA PRO A 759 4.86 2.39 -19.60
C PRO A 759 4.93 3.50 -20.66
N MET A 760 4.41 4.69 -20.35
CA MET A 760 4.46 5.85 -21.26
C MET A 760 5.89 6.18 -21.71
N GLY A 761 6.83 6.32 -20.76
CA GLY A 761 8.23 6.63 -21.10
C GLY A 761 8.92 5.52 -21.89
N ARG A 762 8.61 4.24 -21.61
CA ARG A 762 9.13 3.09 -22.37
C ARG A 762 8.61 3.08 -23.80
N PHE A 763 7.35 3.45 -24.04
CA PHE A 763 6.77 3.48 -25.39
C PHE A 763 7.31 4.59 -26.28
N ILE A 764 7.64 5.75 -25.69
CA ILE A 764 8.33 6.84 -26.39
C ILE A 764 9.69 6.36 -26.87
N PHE A 765 10.51 5.80 -25.97
CA PHE A 765 11.81 5.22 -26.33
C PHE A 765 11.73 4.10 -27.34
N LEU A 766 10.79 3.17 -27.15
CA LEU A 766 10.61 2.06 -28.07
C LEU A 766 10.26 2.56 -29.49
N THR A 767 9.57 3.68 -29.63
CA THR A 767 9.27 4.23 -30.96
C THR A 767 10.45 5.00 -31.53
N TYR A 768 11.15 5.78 -30.68
CA TYR A 768 12.38 6.49 -31.07
C TYR A 768 13.46 5.51 -31.58
N ASN A 769 13.80 4.48 -30.79
CA ASN A 769 14.83 3.49 -31.13
C ASN A 769 14.50 2.77 -32.44
N LEU A 770 13.24 2.39 -32.63
CA LEU A 770 12.83 1.65 -33.83
C LEU A 770 12.66 2.51 -35.07
N SER A 771 12.69 3.82 -34.95
CA SER A 771 12.63 4.72 -36.10
C SER A 771 14.01 5.28 -36.40
N ALA A 772 14.61 6.01 -35.46
CA ALA A 772 15.86 6.75 -35.68
C ALA A 772 17.09 5.83 -35.75
N LEU A 773 17.26 4.90 -34.80
CA LEU A 773 18.42 3.99 -34.82
C LEU A 773 18.28 2.93 -35.92
N TYR A 774 17.05 2.54 -36.25
CA TYR A 774 16.80 1.65 -37.38
C TYR A 774 17.11 2.32 -38.72
N ALA A 775 16.63 3.56 -38.95
CA ALA A 775 16.94 4.33 -40.15
C ALA A 775 18.46 4.53 -40.32
N TYR A 776 19.18 4.80 -39.23
CA TYR A 776 20.64 4.90 -39.26
C TYR A 776 21.31 3.57 -39.64
N SER A 777 20.82 2.44 -39.09
CA SER A 777 21.36 1.13 -39.45
C SER A 777 21.11 0.77 -40.92
N LEU A 778 20.08 1.33 -41.54
CA LEU A 778 19.78 1.15 -42.95
C LEU A 778 20.66 2.06 -43.82
N SER A 779 20.87 3.32 -43.42
CA SER A 779 21.71 4.27 -44.17
C SER A 779 23.20 3.94 -44.21
N VAL A 780 23.67 3.04 -43.34
CA VAL A 780 25.08 2.59 -43.29
C VAL A 780 25.31 1.31 -44.13
N LYS A 781 24.25 0.65 -44.60
CA LYS A 781 24.38 -0.49 -45.51
C LYS A 781 24.54 0.01 -46.96
N ASP A 782 25.77 0.27 -47.35
CA ASP A 782 26.21 0.31 -48.75
C ASP A 782 27.40 -0.65 -48.85
N ASP A 783 27.17 -1.86 -49.38
CA ASP A 783 28.10 -2.66 -50.20
C ASP A 783 27.61 -4.12 -50.35
N ASP A 784 27.31 -4.45 -51.62
CA ASP A 784 27.29 -5.73 -52.36
C ASP A 784 26.30 -6.88 -52.00
N ASP A 785 25.50 -7.24 -53.03
CA ASP A 785 24.85 -8.53 -53.33
C ASP A 785 23.46 -8.91 -52.76
N ASP A 786 22.48 -8.01 -52.69
CA ASP A 786 21.05 -8.41 -52.66
C ASP A 786 20.22 -7.50 -53.60
N GLU A 787 19.98 -7.94 -54.84
CA GLU A 787 19.21 -7.23 -55.90
C GLU A 787 17.71 -7.03 -55.60
N ASP A 788 17.22 -7.39 -54.40
CA ASP A 788 15.79 -7.40 -54.06
C ASP A 788 15.32 -6.29 -53.09
N GLU A 789 16.21 -5.45 -52.53
CA GLU A 789 15.81 -4.29 -51.70
C GLU A 789 15.99 -2.97 -52.47
N MET A 790 15.03 -2.66 -53.32
CA MET A 790 14.89 -1.38 -54.02
C MET A 790 14.53 -0.24 -53.02
N ILE A 791 15.48 0.23 -52.22
CA ILE A 791 15.40 1.55 -51.57
C ILE A 791 16.75 2.24 -51.76
N GLY A 792 16.76 3.20 -52.67
CA GLY A 792 17.94 4.00 -53.00
C GLY A 792 18.43 4.87 -51.85
N VAL A 793 19.67 5.32 -52.04
CA VAL A 793 20.39 6.39 -51.36
C VAL A 793 19.45 7.43 -50.71
N ASP A 794 19.59 7.62 -49.39
CA ASP A 794 18.75 8.39 -48.45
C ASP A 794 17.42 7.75 -48.02
N PRO A 795 17.37 7.00 -46.89
CA PRO A 795 16.10 6.50 -46.37
C PRO A 795 15.19 7.65 -45.95
N GLU A 796 14.03 7.77 -46.61
CA GLU A 796 13.00 8.72 -46.23
C GLU A 796 12.43 8.33 -44.85
N ILE A 797 12.93 8.98 -43.79
CA ILE A 797 12.50 8.68 -42.41
C ILE A 797 10.97 8.79 -42.23
N TRP A 798 10.33 9.64 -43.03
CA TRP A 798 8.89 9.83 -43.01
C TRP A 798 8.13 8.53 -43.28
N GLU A 799 8.56 7.75 -44.26
CA GLU A 799 7.94 6.48 -44.62
C GLU A 799 8.13 5.45 -43.49
N ILE A 800 9.36 5.30 -42.98
CA ILE A 800 9.68 4.38 -41.88
C ILE A 800 8.81 4.68 -40.64
N VAL A 801 8.70 5.97 -40.28
CA VAL A 801 7.90 6.42 -39.15
C VAL A 801 6.41 6.22 -39.39
N LEU A 802 5.92 6.47 -40.61
CA LEU A 802 4.52 6.28 -40.96
C LEU A 802 4.10 4.81 -40.85
N HIS A 803 4.87 3.89 -41.46
CA HIS A 803 4.62 2.44 -41.33
C HIS A 803 4.64 2.00 -39.86
N ARG A 804 5.53 2.57 -39.05
CA ARG A 804 5.62 2.28 -37.62
C ARG A 804 4.37 2.73 -36.87
N VAL A 805 3.91 3.96 -37.09
CA VAL A 805 2.71 4.49 -36.44
C VAL A 805 1.51 3.64 -36.84
N VAL A 806 1.31 3.37 -38.14
CA VAL A 806 0.20 2.56 -38.66
C VAL A 806 0.21 1.14 -38.07
N SER A 807 1.36 0.46 -38.07
CA SER A 807 1.50 -0.89 -37.51
C SER A 807 1.15 -0.95 -36.02
N VAL A 808 1.65 0.00 -35.23
CA VAL A 808 1.36 0.07 -33.78
C VAL A 808 -0.12 0.38 -33.53
N LEU A 809 -0.73 1.25 -34.34
CA LEU A 809 -2.16 1.56 -34.26
C LEU A 809 -3.02 0.33 -34.52
N ILE A 810 -2.70 -0.43 -35.58
CA ILE A 810 -3.39 -1.70 -35.88
C ILE A 810 -3.29 -2.65 -34.69
N GLY A 811 -2.10 -2.80 -34.09
CA GLY A 811 -1.90 -3.63 -32.90
C GLY A 811 -2.72 -3.18 -31.68
N CYS A 812 -2.80 -1.87 -31.43
CA CYS A 812 -3.57 -1.31 -30.30
C CYS A 812 -5.07 -1.48 -30.51
N VAL A 813 -5.57 -1.18 -31.72
CA VAL A 813 -6.97 -1.37 -32.10
C VAL A 813 -7.34 -2.85 -32.04
N TRP A 814 -6.47 -3.74 -32.52
CA TRP A 814 -6.69 -5.18 -32.44
C TRP A 814 -6.76 -5.69 -30.99
N ALA A 815 -5.87 -5.21 -30.11
CA ALA A 815 -5.92 -5.55 -28.68
C ALA A 815 -7.26 -5.13 -28.06
N ILE A 816 -7.74 -3.94 -28.40
CA ILE A 816 -9.04 -3.43 -27.94
C ILE A 816 -10.21 -4.28 -28.48
N ILE A 817 -10.17 -4.68 -29.76
CA ILE A 817 -11.21 -5.51 -30.39
C ILE A 817 -11.25 -6.89 -29.74
N VAL A 818 -10.12 -7.59 -29.70
CA VAL A 818 -10.00 -8.92 -29.07
C VAL A 818 -10.46 -8.87 -27.63
N THR A 819 -10.09 -7.80 -26.89
CA THR A 819 -10.44 -7.67 -25.48
C THR A 819 -11.93 -7.45 -25.21
N ARG A 820 -12.67 -6.89 -26.18
CA ARG A 820 -14.12 -6.68 -26.11
C ARG A 820 -14.95 -7.81 -26.70
N VAL A 821 -14.47 -8.45 -27.77
CA VAL A 821 -15.23 -9.48 -28.51
C VAL A 821 -15.09 -10.85 -27.87
N ILE A 822 -13.86 -11.26 -27.54
CA ILE A 822 -13.59 -12.60 -27.01
C ILE A 822 -13.65 -12.54 -25.49
N TRP A 823 -14.70 -13.10 -24.86
CA TRP A 823 -14.89 -13.11 -23.39
C TRP A 823 -14.54 -11.76 -22.71
N PRO A 824 -15.41 -10.75 -22.81
CA PRO A 824 -15.16 -9.45 -22.18
C PRO A 824 -15.11 -9.59 -20.65
N ILE A 825 -14.01 -9.13 -20.06
CA ILE A 825 -13.81 -9.09 -18.61
C ILE A 825 -13.81 -7.62 -18.18
N SER A 826 -14.92 -7.16 -17.60
CA SER A 826 -15.04 -5.80 -17.06
C SER A 826 -14.42 -5.71 -15.66
N ALA A 827 -13.59 -4.69 -15.45
CA ALA A 827 -13.06 -4.31 -14.15
C ALA A 827 -14.18 -3.81 -13.22
N ARG A 828 -15.19 -3.09 -13.74
CA ARG A 828 -16.36 -2.63 -12.96
C ARG A 828 -17.12 -3.82 -12.36
N LYS A 829 -17.43 -4.83 -13.19
CA LYS A 829 -18.12 -6.05 -12.72
C LYS A 829 -17.28 -6.83 -11.70
N LYS A 830 -16.00 -7.03 -11.99
CA LYS A 830 -15.07 -7.72 -11.07
C LYS A 830 -14.92 -7.00 -9.74
N LEU A 831 -14.89 -5.68 -9.74
CA LEU A 831 -14.83 -4.88 -8.53
C LEU A 831 -16.08 -5.11 -7.65
N LYS A 832 -17.28 -5.05 -8.24
CA LYS A 832 -18.55 -5.28 -7.52
C LYS A 832 -18.65 -6.70 -6.97
N GLU A 833 -18.37 -7.71 -7.80
CA GLU A 833 -18.36 -9.12 -7.39
C GLU A 833 -17.31 -9.38 -6.30
N GLY A 834 -16.13 -8.77 -6.42
CA GLY A 834 -15.07 -8.86 -5.43
C GLY A 834 -15.45 -8.22 -4.09
N MET A 835 -16.01 -7.00 -4.08
CA MET A 835 -16.49 -6.37 -2.85
C MET A 835 -17.60 -7.17 -2.17
N ALA A 836 -18.56 -7.70 -2.94
CA ALA A 836 -19.61 -8.56 -2.41
C ALA A 836 -19.04 -9.84 -1.78
N MET A 837 -18.06 -10.47 -2.44
CA MET A 837 -17.38 -11.65 -1.91
C MET A 837 -16.62 -11.34 -0.61
N LEU A 838 -15.94 -10.18 -0.57
CA LEU A 838 -15.23 -9.71 0.62
C LEU A 838 -16.19 -9.50 1.79
N PHE A 839 -17.32 -8.81 1.57
CA PHE A 839 -18.35 -8.62 2.60
C PHE A 839 -18.95 -9.93 3.09
N LEU A 840 -19.21 -10.89 2.20
CA LEU A 840 -19.67 -12.22 2.62
C LEU A 840 -18.62 -12.96 3.46
N ARG A 841 -17.33 -12.91 3.07
CA ARG A 841 -16.25 -13.49 3.88
C ARG A 841 -16.16 -12.83 5.25
N MET A 842 -16.21 -11.50 5.31
CA MET A 842 -16.21 -10.74 6.57
C MET A 842 -17.42 -11.09 7.44
N GLY A 843 -18.61 -11.19 6.85
CA GLY A 843 -19.82 -11.61 7.55
C GLY A 843 -19.74 -13.04 8.09
N LEU A 844 -19.09 -13.97 7.37
CA LEU A 844 -18.85 -15.34 7.82
C LEU A 844 -17.81 -15.44 8.93
N VAL A 845 -16.75 -14.64 8.85
CA VAL A 845 -15.75 -14.53 9.93
C VAL A 845 -16.45 -14.07 11.21
N TRP A 846 -17.19 -12.97 11.14
CA TRP A 846 -17.84 -12.41 12.34
C TRP A 846 -18.93 -13.33 12.92
N LYS A 847 -19.59 -14.12 12.07
CA LYS A 847 -20.56 -15.16 12.49
C LYS A 847 -19.94 -16.25 13.36
N ARG A 848 -18.64 -16.54 13.22
CA ARG A 848 -17.95 -17.55 14.04
C ARG A 848 -17.81 -17.12 15.50
N ASP A 849 -18.12 -15.86 15.82
CA ASP A 849 -17.94 -15.17 17.10
C ASP A 849 -16.49 -15.27 17.64
N PRO A 850 -15.72 -14.16 17.62
CA PRO A 850 -14.33 -14.17 18.08
C PRO A 850 -14.14 -14.77 19.46
N LEU A 851 -15.07 -14.47 20.37
CA LEU A 851 -14.96 -14.81 21.79
C LEU A 851 -15.62 -16.16 22.13
N ALA A 852 -16.52 -16.69 21.29
CA ALA A 852 -17.07 -18.04 21.52
C ALA A 852 -16.04 -19.15 21.31
N LEU A 853 -15.03 -18.91 20.46
CA LEU A 853 -13.94 -19.86 20.23
C LEU A 853 -13.05 -20.07 21.45
N LEU A 854 -12.96 -19.05 22.30
CA LEU A 854 -12.24 -19.11 23.58
C LEU A 854 -12.97 -20.02 24.58
N MET A 855 -14.30 -20.14 24.52
CA MET A 855 -15.11 -20.89 25.49
C MET A 855 -15.07 -22.42 25.35
N HIS A 856 -14.54 -22.97 24.25
CA HIS A 856 -14.54 -24.42 23.98
C HIS A 856 -13.12 -24.95 23.70
N PRO A 857 -12.34 -25.30 24.74
CA PRO A 857 -10.95 -25.76 24.60
C PRO A 857 -10.77 -27.05 23.79
N ASP A 858 -11.79 -27.93 23.78
CA ASP A 858 -11.72 -29.31 23.27
C ASP A 858 -11.94 -29.45 21.76
N ARG A 859 -12.38 -28.38 21.07
CA ARG A 859 -12.51 -28.42 19.61
C ARG A 859 -11.16 -28.16 18.96
N PRO A 860 -10.78 -28.84 17.86
CA PRO A 860 -9.58 -28.48 17.13
C PRO A 860 -9.67 -27.01 16.77
N ARG A 861 -8.78 -26.19 17.35
CA ARG A 861 -8.79 -24.73 17.33
C ARG A 861 -8.87 -24.21 15.90
N SER A 862 -10.07 -24.10 15.34
CA SER A 862 -10.28 -23.34 14.11
C SER A 862 -10.13 -21.89 14.53
N LYS A 863 -8.94 -21.32 14.30
CA LYS A 863 -8.65 -19.92 14.59
C LYS A 863 -9.80 -19.04 14.10
N TYR A 864 -10.23 -18.08 14.91
CA TYR A 864 -11.26 -17.08 14.57
C TYR A 864 -11.04 -16.51 13.17
N MET A 865 -9.79 -16.17 12.90
CA MET A 865 -9.22 -15.91 11.59
C MET A 865 -7.79 -16.46 11.58
N ASP A 866 -7.42 -17.25 10.58
CA ASP A 866 -6.00 -17.60 10.40
C ASP A 866 -5.25 -16.35 9.93
N ILE A 867 -4.01 -16.13 10.40
CA ILE A 867 -3.17 -14.99 9.97
C ILE A 867 -3.06 -14.93 8.43
N ARG A 868 -3.12 -16.10 7.80
CA ARG A 868 -3.19 -16.23 6.34
C ARG A 868 -4.51 -15.72 5.77
N GLU A 869 -5.65 -16.14 6.33
CA GLU A 869 -6.97 -15.67 5.90
C GLU A 869 -7.05 -14.14 5.98
N GLU A 870 -6.55 -13.56 7.07
CA GLU A 870 -6.50 -12.10 7.26
C GLU A 870 -5.66 -11.40 6.19
N SER A 871 -4.42 -11.87 5.99
CA SER A 871 -3.53 -11.29 4.99
C SER A 871 -4.09 -11.42 3.57
N HIS A 872 -4.80 -12.51 3.27
CA HIS A 872 -5.49 -12.68 2.00
C HIS A 872 -6.61 -11.65 1.83
N LEU A 873 -7.39 -11.35 2.88
CA LEU A 873 -8.43 -10.31 2.83
C LEU A 873 -7.84 -8.92 2.57
N GLN A 874 -6.71 -8.58 3.21
CA GLN A 874 -6.02 -7.30 2.99
C GLN A 874 -5.41 -7.18 1.58
N THR A 875 -4.75 -8.24 1.10
CA THR A 875 -4.22 -8.32 -0.26
C THR A 875 -5.35 -8.23 -1.28
N PHE A 876 -6.46 -8.92 -1.03
CA PHE A 876 -7.64 -8.88 -1.89
C PHE A 876 -8.25 -7.47 -1.94
N LEU A 877 -8.40 -6.79 -0.81
CA LEU A 877 -8.86 -5.39 -0.76
C LEU A 877 -7.95 -4.46 -1.56
N THR A 878 -6.63 -4.64 -1.48
CA THR A 878 -5.66 -3.87 -2.27
C THR A 878 -5.83 -4.14 -3.77
N SER A 879 -6.11 -5.39 -4.15
CA SER A 879 -6.40 -5.75 -5.54
C SER A 879 -7.69 -5.09 -6.06
N LEU A 880 -8.70 -4.93 -5.21
CA LEU A 880 -9.95 -4.23 -5.54
C LEU A 880 -9.69 -2.74 -5.81
N ASP A 881 -8.80 -2.09 -5.07
CA ASP A 881 -8.41 -0.70 -5.36
C ASP A 881 -7.68 -0.56 -6.72
N GLY A 882 -6.86 -1.56 -7.07
CA GLY A 882 -6.28 -1.68 -8.41
C GLY A 882 -7.36 -1.81 -9.51
N LEU A 883 -8.39 -2.62 -9.27
CA LEU A 883 -9.53 -2.74 -10.18
C LEU A 883 -10.36 -1.45 -10.26
N ARG A 884 -10.52 -0.70 -9.17
CA ARG A 884 -11.17 0.63 -9.17
C ARG A 884 -10.45 1.61 -10.09
N SER A 885 -9.12 1.65 -10.04
CA SER A 885 -8.32 2.51 -10.93
C SER A 885 -8.52 2.14 -12.41
N SER A 886 -8.58 0.84 -12.70
CA SER A 886 -8.84 0.32 -14.05
C SER A 886 -10.28 0.61 -14.50
N ALA A 887 -11.26 0.48 -13.61
CA ALA A 887 -12.68 0.71 -13.88
C ALA A 887 -12.99 2.14 -14.35
N LYS A 888 -12.21 3.15 -13.90
CA LYS A 888 -12.32 4.55 -14.34
C LYS A 888 -12.12 4.72 -15.86
N SER A 889 -11.29 3.87 -16.45
CA SER A 889 -10.93 3.91 -17.87
C SER A 889 -11.80 3.03 -18.76
N GLU A 890 -12.80 2.35 -18.20
CA GLU A 890 -13.79 1.62 -18.98
C GLU A 890 -14.88 2.58 -19.48
N PHE A 891 -15.10 2.62 -20.80
CA PHE A 891 -16.19 3.37 -21.40
C PHE A 891 -17.47 2.53 -21.39
N GLU A 892 -18.55 3.08 -20.82
CA GLU A 892 -19.90 2.50 -20.86
C GLU A 892 -20.89 3.59 -21.28
N LEU A 893 -21.90 3.20 -22.08
CA LEU A 893 -22.94 4.13 -22.55
C LEU A 893 -23.86 4.62 -21.41
N LYS A 894 -23.92 3.90 -20.29
CA LYS A 894 -24.73 4.26 -19.10
C LYS A 894 -24.21 5.50 -18.36
N GLY A 895 -22.92 5.84 -18.52
CA GLY A 895 -22.30 6.98 -17.85
C GLY A 895 -20.94 6.68 -17.19
N PRO A 896 -20.30 7.73 -16.64
CA PRO A 896 -19.01 7.60 -15.97
C PRO A 896 -19.12 6.77 -14.67
N PHE A 897 -18.05 6.03 -14.37
CA PHE A 897 -17.99 5.23 -13.15
C PHE A 897 -17.84 6.12 -11.89
N PRO A 898 -18.64 5.93 -10.82
CA PRO A 898 -18.54 6.71 -9.59
C PRO A 898 -17.34 6.26 -8.73
N ALA A 899 -16.12 6.54 -9.20
CA ALA A 899 -14.88 6.09 -8.58
C ALA A 899 -14.63 6.65 -7.16
N LYS A 900 -15.25 7.79 -6.83
CA LYS A 900 -15.14 8.43 -5.51
C LYS A 900 -15.91 7.65 -4.45
N SER A 901 -17.19 7.35 -4.67
CA SER A 901 -18.04 6.58 -3.75
C SER A 901 -17.49 5.18 -3.49
N TYR A 902 -17.10 4.44 -4.54
CA TYR A 902 -16.44 3.15 -4.35
C TYR A 902 -15.07 3.27 -3.64
N GLY A 903 -14.38 4.40 -3.80
CA GLY A 903 -13.18 4.70 -3.02
C GLY A 903 -13.45 4.80 -1.53
N LEU A 904 -14.50 5.52 -1.17
CA LEU A 904 -14.92 5.68 0.21
C LEU A 904 -15.39 4.33 0.80
N ILE A 905 -16.15 3.53 0.04
CA ILE A 905 -16.55 2.18 0.47
C ILE A 905 -15.32 1.31 0.74
N LEU A 906 -14.33 1.29 -0.15
CA LEU A 906 -13.09 0.53 0.05
C LEU A 906 -12.29 1.03 1.26
N GLU A 907 -12.20 2.35 1.46
CA GLU A 907 -11.54 2.94 2.63
C GLU A 907 -12.22 2.54 3.93
N ARG A 908 -13.55 2.59 3.98
CA ARG A 908 -14.34 2.15 5.14
C ARG A 908 -14.17 0.65 5.38
N THR A 909 -14.18 -0.14 4.32
CA THR A 909 -13.92 -1.58 4.38
C THR A 909 -12.52 -1.88 4.93
N GLN A 910 -11.52 -1.07 4.58
CA GLN A 910 -10.16 -1.19 5.12
C GLN A 910 -10.17 -0.98 6.64
N ARG A 911 -10.81 0.08 7.14
CA ARG A 911 -10.93 0.33 8.58
C ARG A 911 -11.64 -0.81 9.31
N MET A 912 -12.69 -1.37 8.70
CA MET A 912 -13.41 -2.52 9.26
C MET A 912 -12.51 -3.77 9.34
N LEU A 913 -11.66 -4.01 8.34
CA LEU A 913 -10.70 -5.11 8.35
C LEU A 913 -9.55 -4.87 9.35
N ASP A 914 -9.11 -3.63 9.51
CA ASP A 914 -8.15 -3.23 10.56
C ASP A 914 -8.73 -3.52 11.96
N ASN A 915 -10.04 -3.32 12.16
CA ASN A 915 -10.73 -3.68 13.40
C ASN A 915 -10.87 -5.20 13.61
N PHE A 916 -10.98 -5.98 12.52
CA PHE A 916 -10.98 -7.44 12.61
C PHE A 916 -9.60 -7.95 13.02
N HIS A 917 -8.54 -7.32 12.50
CA HIS A 917 -7.17 -7.59 12.89
C HIS A 917 -6.92 -7.24 14.36
N SER A 918 -7.31 -6.06 14.82
CA SER A 918 -7.11 -5.67 16.23
C SER A 918 -7.79 -6.66 17.19
N MET A 919 -9.00 -7.11 16.85
CA MET A 919 -9.71 -8.16 17.58
C MET A 919 -8.92 -9.48 17.59
N ASN A 920 -8.38 -9.90 16.45
CA ASN A 920 -7.60 -11.13 16.33
C ASN A 920 -6.31 -11.08 17.16
N VAL A 921 -5.63 -9.94 17.19
CA VAL A 921 -4.41 -9.73 18.00
C VAL A 921 -4.71 -9.89 19.49
N VAL A 922 -5.77 -9.27 20.00
CA VAL A 922 -6.18 -9.38 21.41
C VAL A 922 -6.48 -10.84 21.79
N ILE A 923 -7.18 -11.58 20.92
CA ILE A 923 -7.50 -13.00 21.15
C ILE A 923 -6.24 -13.88 21.12
N MET A 924 -5.30 -13.61 20.21
CA MET A 924 -4.05 -14.38 20.09
C MET A 924 -3.11 -14.12 21.27
N ARG A 925 -3.18 -12.95 21.90
CA ARG A 925 -2.42 -12.62 23.11
C ARG A 925 -2.96 -13.38 24.32
N ASN A 926 -4.28 -13.46 24.49
CA ASN A 926 -4.95 -14.10 25.62
C ASN A 926 -5.38 -15.56 25.31
N LEU A 927 -4.42 -16.40 24.93
CA LEU A 927 -4.67 -17.83 24.60
C LEU A 927 -5.01 -18.69 25.83
N ARG A 928 -4.74 -18.21 27.05
CA ARG A 928 -5.11 -18.84 28.31
C ARG A 928 -6.07 -17.93 29.04
N ILE A 929 -7.33 -18.34 29.07
CA ILE A 929 -8.42 -17.56 29.66
C ILE A 929 -8.42 -17.80 31.16
N THR A 930 -8.49 -16.73 31.94
CA THR A 930 -8.65 -16.80 33.40
C THR A 930 -10.05 -17.33 33.74
N GLN A 931 -10.23 -17.98 34.90
CA GLN A 931 -11.57 -18.43 35.31
C GLN A 931 -12.58 -17.27 35.36
N GLY A 932 -12.15 -16.09 35.83
CA GLY A 932 -12.97 -14.88 35.83
C GLY A 932 -13.39 -14.43 34.42
N GLU A 933 -12.50 -14.46 33.43
CA GLU A 933 -12.81 -14.15 32.04
C GLU A 933 -13.83 -15.14 31.45
N MET A 934 -13.68 -16.43 31.76
CA MET A 934 -14.62 -17.47 31.35
C MET A 934 -16.04 -17.21 31.86
N ASP A 935 -16.17 -16.84 33.14
CA ASP A 935 -17.46 -16.57 33.76
C ASP A 935 -18.17 -15.37 33.10
N VAL A 936 -17.42 -14.29 32.81
CA VAL A 936 -17.99 -13.10 32.14
C VAL A 936 -18.39 -13.42 30.70
N LEU A 937 -17.58 -14.22 30.00
CA LEU A 937 -17.86 -14.64 28.62
C LEU A 937 -19.09 -15.56 28.54
N GLN A 938 -19.29 -16.44 29.53
CA GLN A 938 -20.46 -17.31 29.61
C GLN A 938 -21.72 -16.50 29.92
N TYR A 939 -21.65 -15.55 30.84
CA TYR A 939 -22.78 -14.68 31.18
C TYR A 939 -23.25 -13.82 29.98
N THR A 940 -22.32 -13.36 29.15
CA THR A 940 -22.60 -12.47 28.00
C THR A 940 -22.92 -13.20 26.69
N GLN A 941 -22.89 -14.54 26.65
CA GLN A 941 -22.94 -15.34 25.43
C GLN A 941 -24.15 -15.04 24.53
N ASN A 942 -25.35 -14.90 25.11
CA ASN A 942 -26.59 -14.70 24.34
C ASN A 942 -26.62 -13.34 23.62
N GLU A 943 -26.19 -12.27 24.29
CA GLU A 943 -26.15 -10.93 23.70
C GLU A 943 -25.06 -10.83 22.63
N ARG A 944 -23.89 -11.47 22.85
CA ARG A 944 -22.82 -11.56 21.84
C ARG A 944 -23.25 -12.33 20.59
N ALA A 945 -23.98 -13.43 20.76
CA ALA A 945 -24.53 -14.21 19.64
C ALA A 945 -25.56 -13.40 18.84
N ALA A 946 -26.42 -12.63 19.51
CA ALA A 946 -27.37 -11.75 18.83
C ALA A 946 -26.67 -10.62 18.06
N LEU A 947 -25.65 -9.99 18.65
CA LEU A 947 -24.87 -8.92 18.02
C LEU A 947 -24.10 -9.43 16.79
N SER A 948 -23.41 -10.57 16.91
CA SER A 948 -22.66 -11.16 15.80
C SER A 948 -23.55 -11.60 14.64
N ALA A 949 -24.73 -12.17 14.94
CA ALA A 949 -25.72 -12.53 13.93
C ALA A 949 -26.24 -11.32 13.14
N ARG A 950 -26.52 -10.18 13.81
CA ARG A 950 -26.96 -8.95 13.16
C ARG A 950 -25.89 -8.36 12.24
N ILE A 951 -24.64 -8.30 12.70
CA ILE A 951 -23.51 -7.82 11.89
C ILE A 951 -23.33 -8.71 10.64
N SER A 952 -23.35 -10.04 10.81
CA SER A 952 -23.26 -11.00 9.70
C SER A 952 -24.39 -10.84 8.68
N HIS A 953 -25.61 -10.59 9.16
CA HIS A 953 -26.76 -10.34 8.30
C HIS A 953 -26.58 -9.04 7.49
N LEU A 954 -26.15 -7.95 8.11
CA LEU A 954 -25.90 -6.68 7.43
C LEU A 954 -24.85 -6.84 6.32
N PHE A 955 -23.74 -7.52 6.58
CA PHE A 955 -22.76 -7.83 5.53
C PHE A 955 -23.36 -8.60 4.34
N SER A 956 -24.28 -9.52 4.62
CA SER A 956 -24.96 -10.30 3.59
C SER A 956 -25.92 -9.43 2.76
N VAL A 957 -26.60 -8.48 3.40
CA VAL A 957 -27.44 -7.48 2.72
C VAL A 957 -26.58 -6.58 1.84
N LEU A 958 -25.51 -5.98 2.38
CA LEU A 958 -24.57 -5.12 1.64
C LEU A 958 -23.97 -5.83 0.43
N ALA A 959 -23.56 -7.09 0.60
CA ALA A 959 -23.04 -7.91 -0.49
C ALA A 959 -24.09 -8.16 -1.59
N SER A 960 -25.34 -8.38 -1.19
CA SER A 960 -26.45 -8.61 -2.13
C SER A 960 -26.78 -7.36 -2.93
N THR A 961 -26.89 -6.20 -2.26
CA THR A 961 -27.06 -4.87 -2.88
C THR A 961 -25.94 -4.59 -3.90
N LEU A 962 -24.68 -4.80 -3.52
CA LEU A 962 -23.54 -4.57 -4.40
C LEU A 962 -23.53 -5.49 -5.62
N ARG A 963 -23.90 -6.76 -5.44
CA ARG A 963 -23.87 -7.76 -6.51
C ARG A 963 -25.06 -7.61 -7.48
N MET A 964 -26.23 -7.27 -6.95
CA MET A 964 -27.47 -7.16 -7.72
C MET A 964 -27.74 -5.76 -8.26
N GLU A 965 -26.99 -4.74 -7.79
CA GLU A 965 -27.24 -3.32 -8.11
C GLU A 965 -28.66 -2.88 -7.76
N TYR A 966 -29.16 -3.41 -6.65
CA TYR A 966 -30.54 -3.26 -6.21
C TYR A 966 -30.66 -2.22 -5.11
N PRO A 967 -31.75 -1.42 -5.06
CA PRO A 967 -31.96 -0.47 -3.97
C PRO A 967 -32.00 -1.13 -2.58
N LEU A 968 -31.54 -0.42 -1.56
CA LEU A 968 -31.58 -0.90 -0.17
C LEU A 968 -32.99 -0.80 0.41
N ASN A 969 -33.33 -1.74 1.29
CA ASN A 969 -34.57 -1.67 2.06
C ASN A 969 -34.48 -0.58 3.14
N ASP A 970 -35.53 0.21 3.31
CA ASP A 970 -35.61 1.35 4.24
C ASP A 970 -35.40 0.96 5.71
N VAL A 971 -35.69 -0.29 6.08
CA VAL A 971 -35.61 -0.76 7.46
C VAL A 971 -34.49 -1.81 7.60
N LEU A 972 -33.33 -1.34 8.09
CA LEU A 972 -32.19 -2.19 8.43
C LEU A 972 -32.07 -2.40 9.96
N PRO A 973 -31.59 -3.57 10.42
CA PRO A 973 -31.44 -3.85 11.83
C PRO A 973 -30.39 -2.94 12.50
N ASN A 974 -30.77 -2.27 13.59
CA ASN A 974 -29.85 -1.43 14.36
C ASN A 974 -28.86 -2.27 15.21
N ILE A 975 -27.57 -1.98 15.06
CA ILE A 975 -26.46 -2.61 15.78
C ILE A 975 -26.28 -1.99 17.18
N GLU A 976 -26.47 -0.68 17.32
CA GLU A 976 -26.21 0.08 18.56
C GLU A 976 -27.05 -0.47 19.72
N HIS A 977 -28.35 -0.67 19.51
CA HIS A 977 -29.23 -1.24 20.53
C HIS A 977 -28.81 -2.64 21.00
N SER A 978 -28.23 -3.47 20.12
CA SER A 978 -27.72 -4.79 20.53
C SER A 978 -26.42 -4.68 21.33
N ARG A 979 -25.59 -3.70 21.01
CA ARG A 979 -24.35 -3.40 21.73
C ARG A 979 -24.65 -2.82 23.13
N ASP A 980 -25.62 -1.92 23.23
CA ASP A 980 -25.98 -1.31 24.52
C ASP A 980 -26.57 -2.34 25.49
N ARG A 981 -27.32 -3.32 24.98
CA ARG A 981 -27.76 -4.50 25.76
C ARG A 981 -26.60 -5.34 26.27
N LEU A 982 -25.57 -5.55 25.45
CA LEU A 982 -24.36 -6.26 25.86
C LEU A 982 -23.64 -5.52 27.00
N LEU A 983 -23.45 -4.21 26.86
CA LEU A 983 -22.84 -3.36 27.89
C LEU A 983 -23.63 -3.39 29.22
N ALA A 984 -24.96 -3.29 29.14
CA ALA A 984 -25.81 -3.38 30.32
C ALA A 984 -25.66 -4.73 31.05
N LYS A 985 -25.49 -5.83 30.30
CA LYS A 985 -25.25 -7.16 30.88
C LYS A 985 -23.88 -7.31 31.52
N VAL A 986 -22.84 -6.72 30.94
CA VAL A 986 -21.50 -6.68 31.55
C VAL A 986 -21.55 -5.94 32.90
N PHE A 987 -22.23 -4.80 32.94
CA PHE A 987 -22.44 -4.05 34.17
C PHE A 987 -23.23 -4.84 35.23
N GLU A 988 -24.28 -5.55 34.81
CA GLU A 988 -25.08 -6.40 35.71
C GLU A 988 -24.23 -7.48 36.37
N PHE A 989 -23.38 -8.18 35.59
CA PHE A 989 -22.45 -9.20 36.09
C PHE A 989 -21.45 -8.66 37.12
N ARG A 990 -20.86 -7.50 36.83
CA ARG A 990 -19.95 -6.81 37.76
C ARG A 990 -20.64 -6.44 39.07
N ARG A 991 -21.97 -6.23 39.06
CA ARG A 991 -22.76 -5.88 40.25
C ARG A 991 -23.18 -7.11 41.08
N SER A 992 -23.54 -8.23 40.46
CA SER A 992 -24.11 -9.40 41.15
C SER A 992 -23.07 -10.43 41.61
N ASP A 993 -22.10 -10.78 40.75
CA ASP A 993 -21.24 -11.96 40.94
C ASP A 993 -19.73 -11.68 40.75
N GLY A 994 -19.35 -10.49 40.25
CA GLY A 994 -17.97 -10.13 39.92
C GLY A 994 -17.05 -9.76 41.09
N ALA A 995 -17.35 -10.13 42.34
CA ALA A 995 -16.55 -9.70 43.50
C ALA A 995 -15.15 -10.33 43.56
N ASP A 996 -14.96 -11.53 42.99
CA ASP A 996 -13.69 -12.25 42.90
C ASP A 996 -13.00 -12.13 41.51
N VAL A 997 -13.63 -11.43 40.56
CA VAL A 997 -13.13 -11.26 39.17
C VAL A 997 -12.33 -9.96 39.09
N GLY A 998 -11.09 -10.04 38.62
CA GLY A 998 -10.21 -8.87 38.51
C GLY A 998 -10.59 -7.97 37.33
N ASP A 999 -10.24 -6.67 37.38
CA ASP A 999 -10.49 -5.74 36.27
C ASP A 999 -9.80 -6.15 34.96
N VAL A 1000 -8.72 -6.95 35.06
CA VAL A 1000 -8.02 -7.57 33.93
C VAL A 1000 -8.96 -8.50 33.15
N ASP A 1001 -9.87 -9.18 33.84
CA ASP A 1001 -10.73 -10.20 33.24
C ASP A 1001 -11.87 -9.61 32.37
N TYR A 1002 -12.05 -8.29 32.37
CA TYR A 1002 -13.04 -7.60 31.51
C TYR A 1002 -12.43 -7.09 30.18
N GLU A 1003 -11.11 -7.13 30.03
CA GLU A 1003 -10.37 -6.55 28.91
C GLU A 1003 -10.85 -7.08 27.55
N LEU A 1004 -11.02 -8.40 27.43
CA LEU A 1004 -11.46 -9.07 26.20
C LEU A 1004 -12.84 -8.57 25.73
N ILE A 1005 -13.76 -8.37 26.67
CA ILE A 1005 -15.13 -7.95 26.35
C ILE A 1005 -15.16 -6.45 26.00
N TYR A 1006 -14.35 -5.63 26.66
CA TYR A 1006 -14.21 -4.22 26.32
C TYR A 1006 -13.61 -4.01 24.93
N ALA A 1007 -12.57 -4.75 24.59
CA ALA A 1007 -12.02 -4.74 23.23
C ALA A 1007 -13.11 -5.14 22.21
N TYR A 1008 -13.96 -6.11 22.53
CA TYR A 1008 -15.08 -6.54 21.67
C TYR A 1008 -16.17 -5.50 21.51
N VAL A 1009 -16.58 -4.84 22.59
CA VAL A 1009 -17.56 -3.74 22.52
C VAL A 1009 -17.02 -2.58 21.71
N LEU A 1010 -15.74 -2.23 21.89
CA LEU A 1010 -15.12 -1.13 21.14
C LEU A 1010 -15.05 -1.43 19.64
N ALA A 1011 -14.59 -2.63 19.28
CA ALA A 1011 -14.49 -3.07 17.89
C ALA A 1011 -15.86 -3.12 17.21
N THR A 1012 -16.89 -3.62 17.91
CA THR A 1012 -18.27 -3.66 17.38
C THR A 1012 -18.88 -2.27 17.22
N GLY A 1013 -18.58 -1.34 18.13
CA GLY A 1013 -18.99 0.06 18.02
C GLY A 1013 -18.39 0.77 16.79
N GLN A 1014 -17.10 0.56 16.53
CA GLN A 1014 -16.46 1.12 15.33
C GLN A 1014 -16.99 0.47 14.04
N LEU A 1015 -17.19 -0.85 14.06
CA LEU A 1015 -17.75 -1.58 12.93
C LEU A 1015 -19.14 -1.07 12.57
N ALA A 1016 -19.98 -0.75 13.57
CA ALA A 1016 -21.32 -0.21 13.35
C ALA A 1016 -21.29 1.15 12.64
N LYS A 1017 -20.37 2.04 13.02
CA LYS A 1017 -20.19 3.35 12.39
C LYS A 1017 -19.79 3.22 10.93
N ASP A 1018 -18.79 2.38 10.64
CA ASP A 1018 -18.32 2.21 9.26
C ASP A 1018 -19.37 1.52 8.37
N ILE A 1019 -20.12 0.54 8.89
CA ILE A 1019 -21.26 -0.07 8.18
C ILE A 1019 -22.33 0.99 7.85
N THR A 1020 -22.67 1.86 8.80
CA THR A 1020 -23.67 2.92 8.60
C THR A 1020 -23.26 3.90 7.51
N VAL A 1021 -21.98 4.26 7.44
CA VAL A 1021 -21.47 5.11 6.35
C VAL A 1021 -21.55 4.39 5.00
N ILE A 1022 -21.22 3.10 4.94
CA ILE A 1022 -21.33 2.31 3.69
C ILE A 1022 -22.79 2.19 3.25
N ILE A 1023 -23.73 2.00 4.18
CA ILE A 1023 -25.18 1.97 3.88
C ILE A 1023 -25.59 3.26 3.17
N ARG A 1024 -25.24 4.43 3.72
CA ARG A 1024 -25.55 5.73 3.10
C ARG A 1024 -24.95 5.90 1.71
N GLU A 1025 -23.71 5.47 1.52
CA GLU A 1025 -23.07 5.52 0.19
C GLU A 1025 -23.78 4.59 -0.81
N LEU A 1026 -24.25 3.43 -0.38
CA LEU A 1026 -25.02 2.52 -1.23
C LEU A 1026 -26.43 3.04 -1.53
N GLU A 1027 -27.08 3.69 -0.57
CA GLU A 1027 -28.36 4.40 -0.77
C GLU A 1027 -28.20 5.51 -1.82
N MET A 1028 -27.11 6.29 -1.78
CA MET A 1028 -26.82 7.30 -2.80
C MET A 1028 -26.52 6.69 -4.18
N LEU A 1029 -25.96 5.48 -4.24
CA LEU A 1029 -25.58 4.83 -5.50
C LEU A 1029 -26.73 4.09 -6.18
N TYR A 1030 -27.59 3.41 -5.41
CA TYR A 1030 -28.63 2.52 -5.93
C TYR A 1030 -30.06 2.92 -5.55
N GLY A 1031 -30.23 3.91 -4.67
CA GLY A 1031 -31.53 4.35 -4.17
C GLY A 1031 -32.06 3.51 -3.02
N THR A 1032 -33.22 3.93 -2.52
CA THR A 1032 -34.02 3.24 -1.51
C THR A 1032 -35.21 2.55 -2.17
N LEU A 1033 -35.66 1.44 -1.58
CA LEU A 1033 -36.67 0.58 -2.15
C LEU A 1033 -38.06 1.20 -1.99
N ASN A 1034 -38.62 1.75 -3.07
CA ASN A 1034 -39.98 2.29 -3.08
C ASN A 1034 -40.96 1.33 -3.80
N GLU A 1035 -42.23 1.31 -3.37
CA GLU A 1035 -43.27 0.47 -3.99
C GLU A 1035 -43.45 0.75 -5.49
N ASP A 1036 -43.17 1.97 -5.94
CA ASP A 1036 -43.28 2.38 -7.34
C ASP A 1036 -42.25 1.70 -8.27
N ASP A 1037 -41.12 1.22 -7.73
CA ASP A 1037 -40.03 0.61 -8.53
C ASP A 1037 -40.31 -0.87 -8.90
N PHE A 1038 -41.30 -1.51 -8.25
CA PHE A 1038 -41.62 -2.95 -8.40
C PHE A 1038 -43.04 -3.22 -8.88
N ARG A 1039 -43.55 -2.41 -9.81
CA ARG A 1039 -44.79 -2.75 -10.51
C ARG A 1039 -44.61 -4.02 -11.32
N LEU A 1040 -45.33 -5.08 -10.93
CA LEU A 1040 -45.45 -6.31 -11.71
C LEU A 1040 -46.35 -6.00 -12.91
N GLU A 1041 -45.77 -5.59 -14.03
CA GLU A 1041 -46.46 -5.50 -15.33
C GLU A 1041 -46.66 -6.88 -15.96
#